data_AF-A0A2S8ESX8-F1
#
_entry.id   AF-A0A2S8ESX8-F1
#
_cell.length_a   1.000
_cell.length_b   1.000
_cell.length_c   1.000
_cell.angle_alpha   90.00
_cell.angle_beta   90.00
_cell.angle_gamma   90.00
#
_symmetry.space_group_name_H-M   'P 1'
#
loop_
_entity.id
_entity.type
_entity.pdbx_description
1 polymer ?
#
loop_
_entity_poly.entity_id
_entity_poly.type
_entity_poly.pdbx_seq_one_letter_code
_entity_poly.pdbx_strand_id
1 'polypeptide(L)'
;MQGPPGAGRPVAGPLHVYSAGLLRGRVRRILQLAGHPPRPGWPARDGRVGVWGRSPMAARGEWVAAHSEARIVRVEDAFLRSIRPGRAGGGAPLGLVIDEAGVHFDPSTPSDLETLLSRAPLDDAALLDRARDCAARLIAADLSKYNMHDTALPPPEPGYVLVVDQVRGDASLRHGGQDGGPLPESLFTEMLVHAQAENPGARVIIKTHPETVHGHRPGHYSPGDAGGRVSLLSAPVSPWRLLDGAVAVYTVSSQLGFEAIMAGHRPRVFGTPFYAGWGLTIDETPLPRRARKLTRTQLFAAAMMLYPTWYDPCRDRLCTLEDAIDQLEAETRAFREDRHGHVAIGMRLWKRAGLQRAFGRERRLVFENRAARALARARASGRGLLVWAGKEPDGLAGQADSAGVPLRRVEDGFLRSRGLGAALTPALSLVTDDLGIYYDPTRDCRLERLIEAGPPAGGAARAERLIAAITRAGLSKYNLDGETSPAFPPGRRILVPGQVEDDASIRLGAGAVRTNLDLLRRVRAEAPEAVILYKPHPDVEAGLRDGTVPADEARALADMVLDHADPAALLPHVDEVWTMTSLLGFEALLRGVAVSCLGAPFYAGWGLTRDLGPVPARRRARPTLQALAHAALIAYPRYIDPVTGRPCPAEVVAERLATGRLPRGGPLNRGLSKLQGLLASQAWLWR
;
A
#
# COMPACT_ATOMS: atom_id res chain seq x y z
N MET A 1 8.89 -22.00 5.22
CA MET A 1 9.30 -22.19 3.81
C MET A 1 10.66 -21.57 3.65
N GLN A 2 11.65 -22.42 3.42
CA GLN A 2 13.03 -22.04 3.13
C GLN A 2 13.04 -21.19 1.85
N GLY A 3 13.81 -20.10 1.87
CA GLY A 3 13.94 -19.21 0.70
C GLY A 3 14.46 -19.96 -0.52
N PRO A 4 14.26 -19.41 -1.74
CA PRO A 4 14.77 -20.06 -2.94
C PRO A 4 16.30 -20.18 -2.85
N PRO A 5 16.90 -21.25 -3.40
CA PRO A 5 18.35 -21.36 -3.49
C PRO A 5 18.84 -20.26 -4.44
N GLY A 6 19.38 -19.18 -3.86
CA GLY A 6 20.11 -18.20 -4.63
C GLY A 6 21.32 -18.89 -5.26
N ALA A 7 21.33 -19.03 -6.58
CA ALA A 7 22.56 -19.28 -7.32
C ALA A 7 23.59 -18.26 -6.81
N GLY A 8 24.66 -18.76 -6.20
CA GLY A 8 25.67 -17.93 -5.55
C GLY A 8 26.25 -16.93 -6.54
N ARG A 9 25.78 -15.68 -6.49
CA ARG A 9 26.50 -14.55 -7.08
C ARG A 9 27.84 -14.46 -6.33
N PRO A 10 28.98 -14.33 -7.03
CA PRO A 10 30.29 -14.19 -6.38
C PRO A 10 30.23 -13.04 -5.37
N VAL A 11 30.90 -13.22 -4.23
CA VAL A 11 30.91 -12.26 -3.12
C VAL A 11 31.38 -10.91 -3.66
N ALA A 12 30.42 -10.02 -3.87
CA ALA A 12 30.67 -8.75 -4.50
C ALA A 12 31.49 -7.87 -3.52
N GLY A 13 32.64 -7.37 -4.00
CA GLY A 13 33.58 -6.53 -3.26
C GLY A 13 33.30 -5.02 -3.31
N PRO A 14 34.23 -4.15 -2.88
CA PRO A 14 34.01 -2.70 -2.86
C PRO A 14 33.73 -2.11 -4.25
N LEU A 15 32.84 -1.12 -4.29
CA LEU A 15 32.51 -0.34 -5.49
C LEU A 15 33.11 1.07 -5.38
N HIS A 16 34.11 1.39 -6.20
CA HIS A 16 34.74 2.72 -6.15
C HIS A 16 33.84 3.74 -6.86
N VAL A 17 33.44 4.80 -6.18
CA VAL A 17 32.47 5.78 -6.70
C VAL A 17 32.99 7.20 -6.61
N TYR A 18 32.61 8.02 -7.59
CA TYR A 18 33.07 9.40 -7.73
C TYR A 18 31.91 10.41 -7.77
N SER A 19 30.70 9.98 -7.41
CA SER A 19 29.52 10.81 -7.29
C SER A 19 28.94 10.75 -5.87
N ALA A 20 28.62 11.91 -5.30
CA ALA A 20 28.12 11.98 -3.92
C ALA A 20 26.77 11.27 -3.73
N GLY A 21 25.97 11.15 -4.80
CA GLY A 21 24.68 10.43 -4.77
C GLY A 21 24.81 8.96 -4.42
N LEU A 22 25.86 8.28 -4.91
CA LEU A 22 26.13 6.87 -4.62
C LEU A 22 26.66 6.64 -3.19
N LEU A 23 27.12 7.70 -2.51
CA LEU A 23 27.67 7.64 -1.15
C LEU A 23 26.66 8.00 -0.05
N ARG A 24 25.39 8.27 -0.37
CA ARG A 24 24.43 8.81 0.60
C ARG A 24 23.10 8.08 0.62
N GLY A 25 22.44 8.16 1.78
CA GLY A 25 21.05 7.75 1.99
C GLY A 25 20.75 6.31 1.55
N ARG A 26 19.55 6.13 1.01
CA ARG A 26 19.04 4.82 0.60
C ARG A 26 19.81 4.21 -0.56
N VAL A 27 20.30 5.00 -1.53
CA VAL A 27 21.09 4.48 -2.66
C VAL A 27 22.33 3.74 -2.16
N ARG A 28 23.11 4.37 -1.27
CA ARG A 28 24.25 3.72 -0.60
C ARG A 28 23.82 2.46 0.13
N ARG A 29 22.69 2.51 0.84
CA ARG A 29 22.20 1.37 1.63
C ARG A 29 21.84 0.17 0.75
N ILE A 30 21.15 0.39 -0.37
CA ILE A 30 20.82 -0.67 -1.34
C ILE A 30 22.09 -1.28 -1.90
N LEU A 31 23.05 -0.46 -2.33
CA LEU A 31 24.34 -0.94 -2.86
C LEU A 31 25.10 -1.78 -1.83
N GLN A 32 25.16 -1.35 -0.56
CA GLN A 32 25.79 -2.13 0.51
C GLN A 32 25.12 -3.50 0.70
N LEU A 33 23.79 -3.52 0.78
CA LEU A 33 23.04 -4.76 0.96
C LEU A 33 23.13 -5.69 -0.25
N ALA A 34 23.31 -5.14 -1.45
CA ALA A 34 23.51 -5.87 -2.69
C ALA A 34 24.95 -6.39 -2.88
N GLY A 35 25.86 -6.15 -1.92
CA GLY A 35 27.26 -6.55 -2.04
C GLY A 35 28.12 -5.59 -2.87
N HIS A 36 27.68 -4.36 -3.08
CA HIS A 36 28.44 -3.31 -3.77
C HIS A 36 28.73 -2.14 -2.83
N PRO A 37 29.40 -2.34 -1.66
CA PRO A 37 29.60 -1.25 -0.71
C PRO A 37 30.37 -0.10 -1.36
N PRO A 38 29.75 1.09 -1.51
CA PRO A 38 30.35 2.18 -2.24
C PRO A 38 31.39 2.90 -1.38
N ARG A 39 32.57 3.16 -1.94
CA ARG A 39 33.66 3.89 -1.28
C ARG A 39 34.41 4.81 -2.25
N PRO A 40 35.00 5.92 -1.77
CA PRO A 40 35.99 6.64 -2.56
C PRO A 40 37.31 5.86 -2.61
N GLY A 41 38.24 6.26 -3.49
CA GLY A 41 39.58 5.67 -3.61
C GLY A 41 39.95 5.37 -5.05
N TRP A 42 41.07 4.68 -5.28
CA TRP A 42 41.48 4.16 -6.59
C TRP A 42 41.19 2.65 -6.64
N PRO A 43 40.57 2.11 -7.69
CA PRO A 43 40.30 0.68 -7.81
C PRO A 43 41.58 -0.11 -8.16
N ALA A 44 41.61 -1.39 -7.78
CA ALA A 44 42.58 -2.34 -8.31
C ALA A 44 42.29 -2.67 -9.79
N ARG A 45 43.22 -3.34 -10.47
CA ARG A 45 43.13 -3.65 -11.92
C ARG A 45 41.88 -4.46 -12.30
N ASP A 46 41.49 -5.40 -11.44
CA ASP A 46 40.29 -6.21 -11.53
C ASP A 46 39.13 -5.67 -10.67
N GLY A 47 39.30 -4.46 -10.13
CA GLY A 47 38.34 -3.79 -9.27
C GLY A 47 37.10 -3.34 -10.03
N ARG A 48 36.20 -2.66 -9.30
CA ARG A 48 34.94 -2.16 -9.85
C ARG A 48 34.76 -0.68 -9.57
N VAL A 49 34.25 0.04 -10.57
CA VAL A 49 33.92 1.46 -10.52
C VAL A 49 32.42 1.65 -10.77
N GLY A 50 31.74 2.28 -9.81
CA GLY A 50 30.31 2.55 -9.89
C GLY A 50 30.02 3.95 -10.44
N VAL A 51 29.12 4.02 -11.42
CA VAL A 51 28.62 5.28 -11.99
C VAL A 51 27.10 5.31 -12.02
N TRP A 52 26.51 6.50 -12.06
CA TRP A 52 25.06 6.65 -12.26
C TRP A 52 24.75 6.72 -13.76
N GLY A 53 24.16 5.64 -14.29
CA GLY A 53 23.82 5.45 -15.69
C GLY A 53 24.95 5.88 -16.64
N ARG A 54 24.59 6.64 -17.68
CA ARG A 54 25.52 7.39 -18.54
C ARG A 54 25.29 8.91 -18.38
N SER A 55 25.19 9.34 -17.13
CA SER A 55 25.01 10.76 -16.78
C SER A 55 26.30 11.56 -17.02
N PRO A 56 26.26 12.90 -17.15
CA PRO A 56 27.48 13.72 -17.23
C PRO A 56 28.42 13.54 -16.03
N MET A 57 27.89 13.14 -14.86
CA MET A 57 28.69 12.85 -13.68
C MET A 57 29.42 11.50 -13.75
N ALA A 58 29.07 10.63 -14.71
CA ALA A 58 29.72 9.34 -14.93
C ALA A 58 31.12 9.48 -15.53
N ALA A 59 31.41 10.57 -16.27
CA ALA A 59 32.65 10.76 -17.02
C ALA A 59 33.91 10.57 -16.16
N ARG A 60 33.90 11.06 -14.91
CA ARG A 60 35.04 10.85 -13.99
C ARG A 60 35.21 9.38 -13.61
N GLY A 61 34.13 8.65 -13.36
CA GLY A 61 34.19 7.23 -13.05
C GLY A 61 34.60 6.39 -14.25
N GLU A 62 34.07 6.71 -15.44
CA GLU A 62 34.45 6.08 -16.70
C GLU A 62 35.95 6.29 -17.00
N TRP A 63 36.46 7.51 -16.79
CA TRP A 63 37.88 7.82 -16.90
C TRP A 63 38.72 6.97 -15.93
N VAL A 64 38.34 6.89 -14.65
CA VAL A 64 39.06 6.05 -13.69
C VAL A 64 39.04 4.59 -14.11
N ALA A 65 37.87 4.06 -14.50
CA ALA A 65 37.72 2.67 -14.92
C ALA A 65 38.67 2.34 -16.07
N ALA A 66 38.74 3.21 -17.08
CA ALA A 66 39.66 3.06 -18.21
C ALA A 66 41.15 3.07 -17.79
N HIS A 67 41.55 3.98 -16.90
CA HIS A 67 42.96 4.11 -16.47
C HIS A 67 43.42 3.05 -15.47
N SER A 68 42.47 2.43 -14.79
CA SER A 68 42.74 1.35 -13.85
C SER A 68 42.46 -0.03 -14.42
N GLU A 69 41.89 -0.13 -15.64
CA GLU A 69 41.33 -1.36 -16.22
C GLU A 69 40.20 -2.00 -15.38
N ALA A 70 39.67 -1.27 -14.39
CA ALA A 70 38.58 -1.73 -13.56
C ALA A 70 37.27 -1.84 -14.34
N ARG A 71 36.42 -2.80 -13.94
CA ARG A 71 35.10 -3.00 -14.53
C ARG A 71 34.14 -1.88 -14.13
N ILE A 72 33.34 -1.41 -15.09
CA ILE A 72 32.31 -0.42 -14.82
C ILE A 72 31.01 -1.09 -14.38
N VAL A 73 30.37 -0.54 -13.35
CA VAL A 73 29.04 -0.94 -12.90
C VAL A 73 28.13 0.28 -12.99
N ARG A 74 27.06 0.18 -13.78
CA ARG A 74 26.10 1.27 -13.98
C ARG A 74 24.90 1.07 -13.06
N VAL A 75 24.65 2.09 -12.24
CA VAL A 75 23.52 2.15 -11.32
C VAL A 75 22.49 3.11 -11.87
N GLU A 76 21.22 2.71 -11.91
CA GLU A 76 20.11 3.57 -12.30
C GLU A 76 18.87 3.35 -11.43
N ASP A 77 17.92 4.28 -11.52
CA ASP A 77 16.59 4.08 -10.93
C ASP A 77 15.93 2.83 -11.54
N ALA A 78 15.34 1.99 -10.69
CA ALA A 78 14.47 0.91 -11.17
C ALA A 78 13.19 1.45 -11.84
N PHE A 79 12.55 0.59 -12.62
CA PHE A 79 11.36 0.95 -13.41
C PHE A 79 10.15 1.35 -12.54
N LEU A 80 10.08 0.87 -11.29
CA LEU A 80 9.15 1.37 -10.27
C LEU A 80 9.94 2.21 -9.26
N ARG A 81 9.64 3.51 -9.14
CA ARG A 81 10.55 4.41 -8.42
C ARG A 81 9.96 5.00 -7.14
N SER A 82 8.93 5.85 -7.26
CA SER A 82 8.45 6.70 -6.16
C SER A 82 7.16 7.44 -6.55
N ILE A 83 6.59 8.21 -5.62
CA ILE A 83 5.43 9.08 -5.92
C ILE A 83 5.81 10.20 -6.90
N ARG A 84 6.88 10.95 -6.62
CA ARG A 84 7.35 12.06 -7.46
C ARG A 84 8.64 11.69 -8.17
N PRO A 85 8.99 12.35 -9.28
CA PRO A 85 10.35 12.32 -9.83
C PRO A 85 11.41 12.72 -8.81
N GLY A 86 12.64 12.22 -8.97
CA GLY A 86 13.74 12.52 -8.05
C GLY A 86 14.00 14.03 -7.91
N ARG A 87 13.97 14.75 -9.04
CA ARG A 87 14.15 16.21 -9.12
C ARG A 87 12.96 17.01 -8.56
N ALA A 88 11.80 16.39 -8.44
CA ALA A 88 10.57 16.97 -7.87
C ALA A 88 10.39 16.59 -6.39
N GLY A 89 11.48 16.29 -5.67
CA GLY A 89 11.42 15.93 -4.25
C GLY A 89 10.91 14.52 -3.97
N GLY A 90 10.94 13.60 -4.95
CA GLY A 90 10.51 12.21 -4.79
C GLY A 90 11.38 11.36 -3.88
N GLY A 91 12.50 11.91 -3.39
CA GLY A 91 13.46 11.18 -2.57
C GLY A 91 14.16 10.06 -3.34
N ALA A 92 14.75 9.14 -2.57
CA ALA A 92 15.47 7.99 -3.11
C ALA A 92 14.52 6.92 -3.67
N PRO A 93 14.94 6.17 -4.70
CA PRO A 93 14.10 5.16 -5.35
C PRO A 93 13.79 3.97 -4.44
N LEU A 94 12.75 3.19 -4.78
CA LEU A 94 12.39 1.93 -4.12
C LEU A 94 13.20 0.72 -4.61
N GLY A 95 13.95 0.87 -5.69
CA GLY A 95 14.89 -0.13 -6.19
C GLY A 95 15.94 0.49 -7.10
N LEU A 96 17.00 -0.26 -7.37
CA LEU A 96 18.06 0.12 -8.30
C LEU A 96 18.23 -0.96 -9.35
N VAL A 97 18.55 -0.57 -10.57
CA VAL A 97 19.22 -1.48 -11.50
C VAL A 97 20.72 -1.34 -11.27
N ILE A 98 21.41 -2.47 -11.13
CA ILE A 98 22.86 -2.53 -10.93
C ILE A 98 23.38 -3.42 -12.05
N ASP A 99 23.87 -2.79 -13.11
CA ASP A 99 24.24 -3.46 -14.37
C ASP A 99 25.76 -3.50 -14.49
N GLU A 100 26.33 -4.69 -14.61
CA GLU A 100 27.77 -4.90 -14.75
C GLU A 100 28.23 -5.01 -16.22
N ALA A 101 27.29 -5.20 -17.17
CA ALA A 101 27.61 -5.38 -18.58
C ALA A 101 27.43 -4.10 -19.41
N GLY A 102 26.41 -3.29 -19.09
CA GLY A 102 26.03 -2.11 -19.86
C GLY A 102 25.04 -1.23 -19.10
N VAL A 103 23.96 -0.83 -19.75
CA VAL A 103 22.78 -0.23 -19.10
C VAL A 103 21.58 -0.43 -20.02
N HIS A 104 20.40 -0.71 -19.46
CA HIS A 104 19.20 -1.12 -20.20
C HIS A 104 18.78 -0.20 -21.38
N PHE A 105 19.08 1.10 -21.32
CA PHE A 105 18.69 2.05 -22.37
C PHE A 105 19.74 2.25 -23.47
N ASP A 106 20.93 1.67 -23.34
CA ASP A 106 22.02 1.79 -24.30
C ASP A 106 22.09 0.53 -25.16
N PRO A 107 21.68 0.58 -26.44
CA PRO A 107 21.67 -0.57 -27.32
C PRO A 107 22.99 -0.77 -28.06
N SER A 108 24.05 0.00 -27.81
CA SER A 108 25.36 -0.23 -28.44
C SER A 108 26.03 -1.51 -27.95
N THR A 109 25.75 -1.88 -26.71
CA THR A 109 26.32 -3.05 -26.04
C THR A 109 25.22 -3.82 -25.31
N PRO A 110 25.33 -5.17 -25.21
CA PRO A 110 24.38 -5.93 -24.41
C PRO A 110 24.44 -5.52 -22.93
N SER A 111 23.28 -5.21 -22.35
CA SER A 111 23.11 -5.04 -20.90
C SER A 111 22.88 -6.38 -20.20
N ASP A 112 22.96 -6.39 -18.87
CA ASP A 112 22.56 -7.56 -18.09
C ASP A 112 21.08 -7.91 -18.33
N LEU A 113 20.22 -6.90 -18.50
CA LEU A 113 18.81 -7.11 -18.87
C LEU A 113 18.67 -7.74 -20.25
N GLU A 114 19.40 -7.25 -21.26
CA GLU A 114 19.36 -7.84 -22.60
C GLU A 114 19.85 -9.29 -22.60
N THR A 115 20.88 -9.58 -21.81
CA THR A 115 21.40 -10.94 -21.61
C THR A 115 20.35 -11.83 -20.95
N LEU A 116 19.68 -11.34 -19.91
CA LEU A 116 18.59 -12.02 -19.22
C LEU A 116 17.43 -12.34 -20.17
N LEU A 117 16.96 -11.35 -20.93
CA LEU A 117 15.89 -11.50 -21.92
C LEU A 117 16.26 -12.50 -23.01
N SER A 118 17.52 -12.50 -23.45
CA SER A 118 18.00 -13.39 -24.50
C SER A 118 18.16 -14.84 -24.02
N ARG A 119 18.71 -15.06 -22.82
CA ARG A 119 19.28 -16.36 -22.42
C ARG A 119 18.60 -17.04 -21.24
N ALA A 120 17.88 -16.31 -20.39
CA ALA A 120 17.29 -16.91 -19.20
C ALA A 120 16.15 -17.89 -19.56
N PRO A 121 16.04 -19.02 -18.84
CA PRO A 121 14.85 -19.88 -18.89
C PRO A 121 13.70 -19.12 -18.21
N LEU A 122 12.77 -18.61 -19.03
CA LEU A 122 11.62 -17.80 -18.59
C LEU A 122 10.33 -18.62 -18.75
N ASP A 123 10.36 -19.85 -18.27
CA ASP A 123 9.33 -20.89 -18.39
C ASP A 123 8.89 -21.47 -17.03
N ASP A 124 9.49 -21.02 -15.93
CA ASP A 124 9.06 -21.36 -14.57
C ASP A 124 7.65 -20.82 -14.27
N ALA A 125 6.69 -21.73 -14.09
CA ALA A 125 5.28 -21.36 -13.91
C ALA A 125 5.05 -20.47 -12.67
N ALA A 126 5.75 -20.72 -11.56
CA ALA A 126 5.59 -19.94 -10.34
C ALA A 126 6.08 -18.48 -10.51
N LEU A 127 7.20 -18.27 -11.20
CA LEU A 127 7.69 -16.96 -11.58
C LEU A 127 6.72 -16.25 -12.52
N LEU A 128 6.20 -16.94 -13.53
CA LEU A 128 5.28 -16.36 -14.51
C LEU A 128 3.92 -16.01 -13.88
N ASP A 129 3.43 -16.80 -12.94
CA ASP A 129 2.21 -16.50 -12.17
C ASP A 129 2.39 -15.24 -11.32
N ARG A 130 3.49 -15.16 -10.57
CA ARG A 130 3.83 -13.96 -9.79
C ARG A 130 4.02 -12.73 -10.68
N ALA A 131 4.62 -12.89 -11.86
CA ALA A 131 4.79 -11.81 -12.83
C ALA A 131 3.44 -11.31 -13.36
N ARG A 132 2.49 -12.21 -13.68
CA ARG A 132 1.12 -11.84 -14.06
C ARG A 132 0.40 -11.09 -12.96
N ASP A 133 0.47 -11.60 -11.73
CA ASP A 133 -0.14 -10.94 -10.57
C ASP A 133 0.46 -9.56 -10.34
N CYS A 134 1.78 -9.42 -10.36
CA CYS A 134 2.44 -8.11 -10.18
C CYS A 134 2.05 -7.11 -11.28
N ALA A 135 2.05 -7.53 -12.55
CA ALA A 135 1.64 -6.67 -13.66
C ALA A 135 0.18 -6.20 -13.51
N ALA A 136 -0.73 -7.13 -13.19
CA ALA A 136 -2.14 -6.81 -12.95
C ALA A 136 -2.33 -5.90 -11.73
N ARG A 137 -1.56 -6.09 -10.66
CA ARG A 137 -1.57 -5.23 -9.47
C ARG A 137 -1.11 -3.81 -9.75
N LEU A 138 -0.06 -3.63 -10.56
CA LEU A 138 0.38 -2.29 -10.96
C LEU A 138 -0.74 -1.53 -11.68
N ILE A 139 -1.47 -2.19 -12.58
CA ILE A 139 -2.62 -1.59 -13.27
C ILE A 139 -3.76 -1.29 -12.28
N ALA A 140 -4.14 -2.28 -11.45
CA ALA A 140 -5.25 -2.14 -10.50
C ALA A 140 -5.00 -1.06 -9.43
N ALA A 141 -3.76 -0.92 -8.95
CA ALA A 141 -3.37 0.12 -7.99
C ALA A 141 -3.08 1.49 -8.65
N ASP A 142 -3.17 1.55 -9.98
CA ASP A 142 -2.81 2.71 -10.80
C ASP A 142 -1.37 3.16 -10.51
N LEU A 143 -0.41 2.23 -10.55
CA LEU A 143 1.00 2.46 -10.25
C LEU A 143 1.87 2.43 -11.51
N SER A 144 2.71 3.45 -11.68
CA SER A 144 3.69 3.61 -12.77
C SER A 144 5.05 4.01 -12.16
N LYS A 145 6.07 4.33 -12.98
CA LYS A 145 7.37 4.84 -12.48
C LYS A 145 7.20 5.97 -11.46
N TYR A 146 6.29 6.90 -11.76
CA TYR A 146 5.91 8.03 -10.92
C TYR A 146 4.39 8.05 -10.69
N ASN A 147 3.97 8.35 -9.47
CA ASN A 147 2.61 8.08 -8.97
C ASN A 147 1.91 9.34 -8.45
N MET A 148 2.18 10.47 -9.10
CA MET A 148 1.61 11.78 -8.74
C MET A 148 0.35 12.16 -9.52
N HIS A 149 -0.10 11.28 -10.43
CA HIS A 149 -1.29 11.52 -11.24
C HIS A 149 -2.56 11.59 -10.37
N ASP A 150 -3.55 12.29 -10.89
CA ASP A 150 -4.83 12.48 -10.25
C ASP A 150 -5.88 11.52 -10.79
N THR A 151 -6.26 10.55 -9.95
CA THR A 151 -7.28 9.54 -10.25
C THR A 151 -8.69 10.11 -10.41
N ALA A 152 -8.92 11.36 -9.97
CA ALA A 152 -10.19 12.05 -10.14
C ALA A 152 -10.30 12.79 -11.49
N LEU A 153 -9.19 13.01 -12.20
CA LEU A 153 -9.24 13.63 -13.52
C LEU A 153 -9.74 12.60 -14.56
N PRO A 154 -10.74 12.96 -15.38
CA PRO A 154 -11.18 12.09 -16.47
C PRO A 154 -10.05 11.95 -17.51
N PRO A 155 -9.81 10.75 -18.05
CA PRO A 155 -8.99 10.62 -19.24
C PRO A 155 -9.69 11.30 -20.43
N PRO A 156 -8.98 11.58 -21.53
CA PRO A 156 -9.63 11.96 -22.78
C PRO A 156 -10.63 10.89 -23.22
N GLU A 157 -11.71 11.29 -23.91
CA GLU A 157 -12.66 10.34 -24.51
C GLU A 157 -11.91 9.29 -25.35
N PRO A 158 -12.19 7.98 -25.21
CA PRO A 158 -11.48 6.92 -25.94
C PRO A 158 -11.48 7.07 -27.48
N GLY A 159 -10.60 6.32 -28.15
CA GLY A 159 -10.51 6.31 -29.62
C GLY A 159 -9.45 7.26 -30.20
N TYR A 160 -8.40 7.56 -29.44
CA TYR A 160 -7.28 8.40 -29.89
C TYR A 160 -5.98 7.62 -30.06
N VAL A 161 -5.06 8.18 -30.83
CA VAL A 161 -3.66 7.75 -30.89
C VAL A 161 -2.87 8.50 -29.83
N LEU A 162 -2.08 7.77 -29.06
CA LEU A 162 -1.22 8.33 -28.04
C LEU A 162 0.21 8.48 -28.55
N VAL A 163 0.72 9.70 -28.57
CA VAL A 163 2.13 10.01 -28.87
C VAL A 163 2.83 10.38 -27.56
N VAL A 164 3.87 9.64 -27.21
CA VAL A 164 4.56 9.81 -25.93
C VAL A 164 5.74 10.77 -26.09
N ASP A 165 5.66 11.92 -25.41
CA ASP A 165 6.77 12.86 -25.30
C ASP A 165 7.82 12.37 -24.29
N GLN A 166 9.04 12.88 -24.41
CA GLN A 166 10.15 12.65 -23.48
C GLN A 166 10.86 13.96 -23.15
N VAL A 167 11.60 13.97 -22.06
CA VAL A 167 12.42 15.12 -21.66
C VAL A 167 13.63 15.26 -22.57
N ARG A 168 13.94 16.48 -23.00
CA ARG A 168 15.17 16.75 -23.75
C ARG A 168 16.40 16.38 -22.93
N GLY A 169 17.35 15.74 -23.60
CA GLY A 169 18.57 15.24 -22.97
C GLY A 169 18.37 14.05 -22.02
N ASP A 170 17.27 13.30 -22.16
CA ASP A 170 17.13 11.98 -21.55
C ASP A 170 18.32 11.08 -21.92
N ALA A 171 18.82 10.31 -20.97
CA ALA A 171 19.94 9.39 -21.20
C ALA A 171 19.58 8.31 -22.23
N SER A 172 18.31 7.86 -22.25
CA SER A 172 17.78 6.92 -23.23
C SER A 172 17.62 7.49 -24.65
N LEU A 173 17.76 8.82 -24.80
CA LEU A 173 17.84 9.47 -26.11
C LEU A 173 19.30 9.75 -26.48
N ARG A 174 20.10 10.23 -25.53
CA ARG A 174 21.52 10.55 -25.75
C ARG A 174 22.41 9.36 -26.07
N HIS A 175 22.03 8.18 -25.61
CA HIS A 175 22.79 6.93 -25.80
C HIS A 175 21.90 5.83 -26.38
N GLY A 176 20.77 6.19 -26.99
CA GLY A 176 19.77 5.26 -27.52
C GLY A 176 20.01 4.83 -28.96
N GLY A 177 21.01 5.37 -29.64
CA GLY A 177 21.43 4.96 -30.98
C GLY A 177 22.13 3.60 -30.96
N GLN A 178 22.01 2.81 -32.04
CA GLN A 178 22.63 1.48 -32.12
C GLN A 178 24.17 1.51 -32.05
N ASP A 179 24.78 2.65 -32.35
CA ASP A 179 26.20 2.95 -32.21
C ASP A 179 26.57 3.52 -30.82
N GLY A 180 25.58 3.72 -29.94
CA GLY A 180 25.74 4.30 -28.60
C GLY A 180 25.73 5.82 -28.58
N GLY A 181 25.47 6.44 -29.73
CA GLY A 181 25.31 7.87 -29.90
C GLY A 181 23.88 8.37 -29.63
N PRO A 182 23.66 9.69 -29.80
CA PRO A 182 22.34 10.29 -29.60
C PRO A 182 21.39 9.94 -30.75
N LEU A 183 20.14 9.64 -30.39
CA LEU A 183 19.04 9.59 -31.34
C LEU A 183 18.74 11.00 -31.87
N PRO A 184 18.50 11.17 -33.19
CA PRO A 184 18.16 12.47 -33.76
C PRO A 184 16.87 13.04 -33.16
N GLU A 185 16.84 14.36 -32.92
CA GLU A 185 15.61 15.00 -32.45
C GLU A 185 14.48 14.96 -33.50
N SER A 186 14.82 14.83 -34.79
CA SER A 186 13.86 14.71 -35.89
C SER A 186 12.92 13.51 -35.73
N LEU A 187 13.35 12.45 -35.01
CA LEU A 187 12.52 11.28 -34.73
C LEU A 187 11.21 11.63 -34.02
N PHE A 188 11.16 12.70 -33.21
CA PHE A 188 9.91 13.12 -32.60
C PHE A 188 8.95 13.70 -33.64
N THR A 189 9.44 14.57 -34.52
CA THR A 189 8.64 15.09 -35.65
C THR A 189 8.18 13.97 -36.57
N GLU A 190 9.08 13.06 -36.93
CA GLU A 190 8.76 11.88 -37.76
C GLU A 190 7.71 11.00 -37.07
N MET A 191 7.88 10.69 -35.79
CA MET A 191 6.91 9.92 -35.01
C MET A 191 5.51 10.56 -35.02
N LEU A 192 5.40 11.88 -34.85
CA LEU A 192 4.12 12.58 -34.90
C LEU A 192 3.49 12.56 -36.30
N VAL A 193 4.30 12.69 -37.36
CA VAL A 193 3.83 12.57 -38.75
C VAL A 193 3.30 11.16 -39.02
N HIS A 194 4.06 10.13 -38.64
CA HIS A 194 3.64 8.73 -38.77
C HIS A 194 2.36 8.44 -38.00
N ALA A 195 2.25 8.90 -36.76
CA ALA A 195 1.03 8.74 -35.96
C ALA A 195 -0.23 9.28 -36.66
N GLN A 196 -0.11 10.41 -37.36
CA GLN A 196 -1.20 11.00 -38.12
C GLN A 196 -1.48 10.26 -39.44
N ALA A 197 -0.43 9.88 -40.17
CA ALA A 197 -0.55 9.23 -41.47
C ALA A 197 -1.08 7.80 -41.37
N GLU A 198 -0.63 7.03 -40.39
CA GLU A 198 -1.01 5.64 -40.16
C GLU A 198 -2.42 5.50 -39.54
N ASN A 199 -2.97 6.59 -38.99
CA ASN A 199 -4.28 6.61 -38.32
C ASN A 199 -5.18 7.74 -38.84
N PRO A 200 -5.56 7.70 -40.13
CA PRO A 200 -6.38 8.74 -40.72
C PRO A 200 -7.76 8.76 -40.04
N GLY A 201 -8.14 9.90 -39.48
CA GLY A 201 -9.45 10.06 -38.79
C GLY A 201 -9.32 10.18 -37.29
N ALA A 202 -8.31 9.57 -36.68
CA ALA A 202 -8.14 9.56 -35.24
C ALA A 202 -7.67 10.92 -34.70
N ARG A 203 -8.07 11.22 -33.46
CA ARG A 203 -7.44 12.29 -32.67
C ARG A 203 -6.06 11.83 -32.24
N VAL A 204 -5.09 12.73 -32.22
CA VAL A 204 -3.74 12.46 -31.72
C VAL A 204 -3.54 13.24 -30.43
N ILE A 205 -3.15 12.53 -29.37
CA ILE A 205 -2.88 13.11 -28.07
C ILE A 205 -1.40 12.95 -27.78
N ILE A 206 -0.69 14.08 -27.67
CA ILE A 206 0.69 14.13 -27.25
C ILE A 206 0.71 14.20 -25.73
N LYS A 207 1.19 13.14 -25.06
CA LYS A 207 1.32 13.12 -23.60
C LYS A 207 2.68 13.67 -23.18
N THR A 208 2.66 14.80 -22.47
CA THR A 208 3.90 15.42 -21.96
C THR A 208 4.50 14.65 -20.78
N HIS A 209 5.81 14.77 -20.58
CA HIS A 209 6.49 14.13 -19.47
C HIS A 209 6.21 14.86 -18.13
N PRO A 210 6.02 14.15 -16.99
CA PRO A 210 5.76 14.78 -15.70
C PRO A 210 6.79 15.82 -15.27
N GLU A 211 8.09 15.62 -15.52
CA GLU A 211 9.11 16.64 -15.21
C GLU A 211 8.95 17.94 -16.01
N THR A 212 8.42 17.87 -17.22
CA THR A 212 8.15 19.04 -18.06
C THR A 212 7.00 19.85 -17.49
N VAL A 213 5.94 19.18 -17.05
CA VAL A 213 4.80 19.83 -16.36
C VAL A 213 5.25 20.57 -15.09
N HIS A 214 6.28 20.08 -14.39
CA HIS A 214 6.84 20.72 -13.20
C HIS A 214 7.96 21.75 -13.51
N GLY A 215 8.22 22.05 -14.79
CA GLY A 215 9.22 23.04 -15.19
C GLY A 215 10.68 22.62 -14.97
N HIS A 216 10.95 21.33 -14.73
CA HIS A 216 12.33 20.87 -14.48
C HIS A 216 13.14 20.69 -15.77
N ARG A 217 12.51 20.19 -16.83
CA ARG A 217 13.14 19.97 -18.15
C ARG A 217 12.13 20.14 -19.28
N PRO A 218 12.49 20.81 -20.39
CA PRO A 218 11.61 20.92 -21.54
C PRO A 218 11.38 19.56 -22.22
N GLY A 219 10.18 19.37 -22.78
CA GLY A 219 9.84 18.24 -23.64
C GLY A 219 10.29 18.46 -25.09
N HIS A 220 10.06 17.47 -25.96
CA HIS A 220 10.31 17.63 -27.39
C HIS A 220 9.16 18.35 -28.11
N TYR A 221 7.94 18.24 -27.59
CA TYR A 221 6.77 18.95 -28.11
C TYR A 221 6.40 20.18 -27.28
N SER A 222 5.72 21.11 -27.93
CA SER A 222 5.25 22.39 -27.43
C SER A 222 3.78 22.61 -27.80
N PRO A 223 3.11 23.64 -27.27
CA PRO A 223 1.79 24.03 -27.75
C PRO A 223 1.72 24.35 -29.25
N GLY A 224 2.84 24.69 -29.90
CA GLY A 224 2.90 24.93 -31.35
C GLY A 224 2.78 23.66 -32.20
N ASP A 225 3.01 22.49 -31.60
CA ASP A 225 2.83 21.19 -32.27
C ASP A 225 1.38 20.69 -32.17
N ALA A 226 0.53 21.39 -31.42
CA ALA A 226 -0.90 21.14 -31.37
C ALA A 226 -1.63 21.91 -32.48
N GLY A 227 -2.57 21.23 -33.14
CA GLY A 227 -3.33 21.80 -34.26
C GLY A 227 -4.24 20.76 -34.93
N GLY A 228 -5.42 21.20 -35.38
CA GLY A 228 -6.40 20.33 -36.02
C GLY A 228 -6.84 19.18 -35.10
N ARG A 229 -6.40 17.96 -35.40
CA ARG A 229 -6.70 16.73 -34.63
C ARG A 229 -5.64 16.40 -33.56
N VAL A 230 -4.55 17.17 -33.50
CA VAL A 230 -3.45 16.98 -32.55
C VAL A 230 -3.66 17.87 -31.33
N SER A 231 -3.56 17.31 -30.14
CA SER A 231 -3.68 18.02 -28.87
C SER A 231 -2.58 17.64 -27.89
N LEU A 232 -2.21 18.57 -27.01
CA LEU A 232 -1.21 18.36 -25.96
C LEU A 232 -1.90 18.07 -24.62
N LEU A 233 -1.56 16.94 -23.98
CA LEU A 233 -2.07 16.56 -22.66
C LEU A 233 -1.02 16.75 -21.58
N SER A 234 -1.10 17.91 -20.91
CA SER A 234 -0.27 18.26 -19.74
C SER A 234 -0.88 17.89 -18.40
N ALA A 235 -2.19 17.61 -18.36
CA ALA A 235 -2.87 17.18 -17.15
C ALA A 235 -2.25 15.88 -16.60
N PRO A 236 -2.11 15.74 -15.27
CA PRO A 236 -1.52 14.57 -14.65
C PRO A 236 -2.54 13.44 -14.57
N VAL A 237 -3.06 12.97 -15.71
CA VAL A 237 -3.99 11.83 -15.76
C VAL A 237 -3.26 10.51 -15.51
N SER A 238 -4.00 9.49 -15.08
CA SER A 238 -3.50 8.11 -14.96
C SER A 238 -2.87 7.63 -16.28
N PRO A 239 -1.62 7.12 -16.27
CA PRO A 239 -1.03 6.49 -17.45
C PRO A 239 -1.84 5.27 -17.92
N TRP A 240 -2.37 4.46 -17.01
CA TRP A 240 -3.12 3.27 -17.35
C TRP A 240 -4.46 3.59 -18.01
N ARG A 241 -5.23 4.56 -17.47
CA ARG A 241 -6.47 5.02 -18.12
C ARG A 241 -6.21 5.69 -19.47
N LEU A 242 -5.08 6.37 -19.60
CA LEU A 242 -4.66 6.97 -20.87
C LEU A 242 -4.32 5.89 -21.91
N LEU A 243 -3.71 4.78 -21.50
CA LEU A 243 -3.42 3.66 -22.37
C LEU A 243 -4.70 2.89 -22.73
N ASP A 244 -5.62 2.71 -21.80
CA ASP A 244 -6.91 2.02 -22.01
C ASP A 244 -7.76 2.70 -23.09
N GLY A 245 -7.81 4.04 -23.11
CA GLY A 245 -8.53 4.81 -24.12
C GLY A 245 -7.84 4.92 -25.49
N ALA A 246 -6.57 4.53 -25.60
CA ALA A 246 -5.80 4.66 -26.83
C ALA A 246 -6.08 3.50 -27.81
N VAL A 247 -6.04 3.77 -29.12
CA VAL A 247 -6.10 2.72 -30.17
C VAL A 247 -4.71 2.34 -30.69
N ALA A 248 -3.74 3.24 -30.54
CA ALA A 248 -2.35 3.00 -30.89
C ALA A 248 -1.44 3.88 -30.02
N VAL A 249 -0.21 3.42 -29.78
CA VAL A 249 0.79 4.10 -28.95
C VAL A 249 2.10 4.23 -29.72
N TYR A 250 2.60 5.46 -29.80
CA TYR A 250 3.84 5.84 -30.47
C TYR A 250 4.85 6.36 -29.45
N THR A 251 6.08 5.88 -29.50
CA THR A 251 7.15 6.32 -28.60
C THR A 251 8.52 6.23 -29.25
N VAL A 252 9.47 7.05 -28.79
CA VAL A 252 10.88 6.91 -29.17
C VAL A 252 11.54 5.86 -28.27
N SER A 253 11.73 6.16 -26.99
CA SER A 253 12.37 5.23 -26.05
C SER A 253 11.79 5.28 -24.63
N SER A 254 10.63 5.92 -24.45
CA SER A 254 10.03 6.14 -23.13
C SER A 254 9.68 4.82 -22.44
N GLN A 255 9.83 4.76 -21.11
CA GLN A 255 9.33 3.63 -20.32
C GLN A 255 7.81 3.43 -20.48
N LEU A 256 7.05 4.49 -20.82
CA LEU A 256 5.61 4.37 -21.05
C LEU A 256 5.28 3.42 -22.22
N GLY A 257 6.22 3.18 -23.15
CA GLY A 257 6.05 2.13 -24.17
C GLY A 257 6.09 0.71 -23.58
N PHE A 258 6.89 0.46 -22.56
CA PHE A 258 6.86 -0.81 -21.81
C PHE A 258 5.52 -0.98 -21.07
N GLU A 259 5.04 0.09 -20.44
CA GLU A 259 3.72 0.11 -19.78
C GLU A 259 2.58 -0.09 -20.80
N ALA A 260 2.70 0.44 -22.02
CA ALA A 260 1.76 0.18 -23.11
C ALA A 260 1.68 -1.31 -23.46
N ILE A 261 2.81 -2.02 -23.51
CA ILE A 261 2.83 -3.48 -23.72
C ILE A 261 2.06 -4.18 -22.59
N MET A 262 2.24 -3.76 -21.34
CA MET A 262 1.50 -4.34 -20.20
C MET A 262 0.00 -4.09 -20.31
N ALA A 263 -0.40 -2.90 -20.79
CA ALA A 263 -1.80 -2.57 -21.09
C ALA A 263 -2.37 -3.28 -22.33
N GLY A 264 -1.57 -4.08 -23.05
CA GLY A 264 -2.03 -4.87 -24.20
C GLY A 264 -1.79 -4.24 -25.56
N HIS A 265 -1.13 -3.08 -25.62
CA HIS A 265 -0.71 -2.45 -26.87
C HIS A 265 0.51 -3.15 -27.49
N ARG A 266 0.65 -2.98 -28.80
CA ARG A 266 1.88 -3.27 -29.52
C ARG A 266 2.45 -1.93 -30.04
N PRO A 267 3.23 -1.20 -29.23
CA PRO A 267 3.59 0.18 -29.55
C PRO A 267 4.49 0.27 -30.79
N ARG A 268 4.35 1.36 -31.55
CA ARG A 268 5.24 1.76 -32.64
C ARG A 268 6.44 2.51 -32.05
N VAL A 269 7.65 1.97 -32.24
CA VAL A 269 8.85 2.42 -31.53
C VAL A 269 9.89 2.98 -32.50
N PHE A 270 10.27 4.24 -32.32
CA PHE A 270 11.22 4.95 -33.19
C PHE A 270 12.68 4.90 -32.70
N GLY A 271 12.89 4.59 -31.42
CA GLY A 271 14.22 4.33 -30.85
C GLY A 271 14.48 2.84 -30.63
N THR A 272 15.49 2.52 -29.82
CA THR A 272 15.82 1.11 -29.45
C THR A 272 15.79 0.90 -27.92
N PRO A 273 14.66 1.18 -27.22
CA PRO A 273 14.55 0.97 -25.77
C PRO A 273 14.69 -0.52 -25.40
N PHE A 274 14.89 -0.82 -24.11
CA PHE A 274 15.14 -2.19 -23.62
C PHE A 274 14.05 -3.22 -24.01
N TYR A 275 12.82 -2.77 -24.20
CA TYR A 275 11.65 -3.60 -24.52
C TYR A 275 11.41 -3.77 -26.03
N ALA A 276 12.14 -3.07 -26.90
CA ALA A 276 12.07 -3.22 -28.35
C ALA A 276 12.86 -4.45 -28.84
N GLY A 277 12.45 -5.05 -29.95
CA GLY A 277 13.10 -6.22 -30.57
C GLY A 277 12.54 -7.58 -30.15
N TRP A 278 11.75 -7.68 -29.08
CA TRP A 278 11.31 -8.97 -28.52
C TRP A 278 9.99 -9.50 -29.08
N GLY A 279 9.49 -8.91 -30.17
CA GLY A 279 8.22 -9.28 -30.81
C GLY A 279 6.95 -8.69 -30.19
N LEU A 280 7.10 -7.78 -29.22
CA LEU A 280 5.98 -7.11 -28.52
C LEU A 280 5.77 -5.66 -28.97
N THR A 281 6.52 -5.23 -29.99
CA THR A 281 6.54 -3.86 -30.54
C THR A 281 6.53 -3.89 -32.06
N ILE A 282 6.35 -2.72 -32.68
CA ILE A 282 6.58 -2.46 -34.10
C ILE A 282 7.77 -1.50 -34.19
N ASP A 283 8.96 -2.05 -34.39
CA ASP A 283 10.23 -1.31 -34.30
C ASP A 283 10.58 -0.66 -35.65
N GLU A 284 10.90 0.64 -35.64
CA GLU A 284 11.37 1.38 -36.82
C GLU A 284 12.78 0.94 -37.22
N THR A 285 13.66 0.81 -36.24
CA THR A 285 15.04 0.38 -36.45
C THR A 285 15.31 -0.88 -35.63
N PRO A 286 14.93 -2.08 -36.14
CA PRO A 286 15.16 -3.33 -35.45
C PRO A 286 16.63 -3.55 -35.11
N LEU A 287 16.88 -4.17 -33.96
CA LEU A 287 18.22 -4.53 -33.51
C LEU A 287 18.48 -6.02 -33.74
N PRO A 288 19.32 -6.43 -34.71
CA PRO A 288 19.39 -7.82 -35.18
C PRO A 288 19.70 -8.87 -34.10
N ARG A 289 20.47 -8.50 -33.06
CA ARG A 289 20.84 -9.44 -31.98
C ARG A 289 19.69 -9.77 -31.02
N ARG A 290 18.59 -9.02 -31.04
CA ARG A 290 17.37 -9.32 -30.25
C ARG A 290 16.40 -10.15 -31.10
N ALA A 291 16.70 -11.44 -31.25
CA ALA A 291 15.91 -12.33 -32.12
C ALA A 291 14.81 -13.13 -31.37
N ARG A 292 14.90 -13.26 -30.04
CA ARG A 292 13.96 -14.05 -29.24
C ARG A 292 12.58 -13.38 -29.21
N LYS A 293 11.52 -14.17 -29.40
CA LYS A 293 10.13 -13.73 -29.16
C LYS A 293 9.74 -14.01 -27.72
N LEU A 294 9.27 -13.00 -27.01
CA LEU A 294 8.87 -13.09 -25.61
C LEU A 294 7.36 -12.86 -25.47
N THR A 295 6.76 -13.49 -24.46
CA THR A 295 5.44 -13.07 -23.99
C THR A 295 5.55 -11.83 -23.11
N ARG A 296 4.44 -11.10 -22.94
CA ARG A 296 4.37 -9.93 -22.04
C ARG A 296 4.81 -10.29 -20.61
N THR A 297 4.38 -11.45 -20.13
CA THR A 297 4.73 -11.97 -18.80
C THR A 297 6.22 -12.26 -18.68
N GLN A 298 6.85 -12.83 -19.70
CA GLN A 298 8.30 -13.10 -19.70
C GLN A 298 9.11 -11.80 -19.69
N LEU A 299 8.74 -10.83 -20.53
CA LEU A 299 9.37 -9.52 -20.55
C LEU A 299 9.23 -8.83 -19.17
N PHE A 300 8.05 -8.90 -18.55
CA PHE A 300 7.80 -8.35 -17.22
C PHE A 300 8.63 -9.05 -16.14
N ALA A 301 8.64 -10.38 -16.11
CA ALA A 301 9.41 -11.16 -15.13
C ALA A 301 10.90 -10.77 -15.16
N ALA A 302 11.47 -10.68 -16.37
CA ALA A 302 12.85 -10.28 -16.56
C ALA A 302 13.10 -8.82 -16.12
N ALA A 303 12.33 -7.87 -16.65
CA ALA A 303 12.56 -6.44 -16.46
C ALA A 303 12.22 -5.95 -15.04
N MET A 304 11.20 -6.52 -14.39
CA MET A 304 10.66 -6.02 -13.13
C MET A 304 11.02 -6.89 -11.92
N MET A 305 11.20 -8.20 -12.09
CA MET A 305 11.43 -9.11 -10.95
C MET A 305 12.89 -9.56 -10.81
N LEU A 306 13.54 -9.88 -11.93
CA LEU A 306 14.87 -10.50 -11.93
C LEU A 306 16.01 -9.48 -12.09
N TYR A 307 15.81 -8.44 -12.91
CA TYR A 307 16.84 -7.45 -13.20
C TYR A 307 17.04 -6.41 -12.08
N PRO A 308 15.98 -5.78 -11.52
CA PRO A 308 16.15 -4.76 -10.48
C PRO A 308 16.42 -5.37 -9.10
N THR A 309 17.18 -4.63 -8.30
CA THR A 309 17.35 -4.88 -6.86
C THR A 309 16.35 -4.02 -6.08
N TRP A 310 15.35 -4.66 -5.49
CA TRP A 310 14.30 -3.99 -4.71
C TRP A 310 14.67 -3.84 -3.24
N TYR A 311 14.12 -2.79 -2.61
CA TYR A 311 14.43 -2.44 -1.23
C TYR A 311 13.19 -2.06 -0.43
N ASP A 312 13.08 -2.63 0.77
CA ASP A 312 12.04 -2.33 1.74
C ASP A 312 12.50 -1.21 2.68
N PRO A 313 11.93 0.02 2.57
CA PRO A 313 12.35 1.15 3.37
C PRO A 313 11.91 1.09 4.83
N CYS A 314 10.94 0.24 5.18
CA CYS A 314 10.51 0.06 6.56
C CYS A 314 11.38 -1.00 7.26
N ARG A 315 11.69 -2.11 6.58
CA ARG A 315 12.48 -3.22 7.14
C ARG A 315 13.99 -3.07 6.95
N ASP A 316 14.44 -2.12 6.14
CA ASP A 316 15.86 -1.89 5.82
C ASP A 316 16.56 -3.16 5.32
N ARG A 317 15.97 -3.78 4.29
CA ARG A 317 16.49 -5.00 3.66
C ARG A 317 16.20 -5.00 2.16
N LEU A 318 16.94 -5.81 1.41
CA LEU A 318 16.52 -6.17 0.06
C LEU A 318 15.23 -6.99 0.12
N CYS A 319 14.37 -6.82 -0.88
CA CYS A 319 13.06 -7.44 -0.90
C CYS A 319 12.66 -7.90 -2.31
N THR A 320 11.46 -8.45 -2.42
CA THR A 320 10.85 -8.82 -3.70
C THR A 320 10.15 -7.62 -4.36
N LEU A 321 9.78 -7.75 -5.64
CA LEU A 321 8.94 -6.75 -6.30
C LEU A 321 7.60 -6.59 -5.58
N GLU A 322 7.00 -7.68 -5.11
CA GLU A 322 5.75 -7.68 -4.37
C GLU A 322 5.83 -6.80 -3.13
N ASP A 323 6.89 -6.93 -2.34
CA ASP A 323 7.11 -6.08 -1.15
C ASP A 323 7.26 -4.60 -1.54
N ALA A 324 7.94 -4.32 -2.66
CA ALA A 324 8.11 -2.95 -3.17
C ALA A 324 6.79 -2.35 -3.66
N ILE A 325 5.94 -3.15 -4.32
CA ILE A 325 4.58 -2.77 -4.72
C ILE A 325 3.74 -2.50 -3.48
N ASP A 326 3.72 -3.42 -2.50
CA ASP A 326 2.97 -3.25 -1.24
C ASP A 326 3.33 -1.93 -0.55
N GLN A 327 4.63 -1.61 -0.47
CA GLN A 327 5.11 -0.38 0.13
C GLN A 327 4.68 0.86 -0.67
N LEU A 328 4.80 0.82 -2.00
CA LEU A 328 4.43 1.95 -2.85
C LEU A 328 2.91 2.17 -2.89
N GLU A 329 2.10 1.11 -2.85
CA GLU A 329 0.65 1.20 -2.69
C GLU A 329 0.29 1.97 -1.42
N ALA A 330 0.92 1.63 -0.28
CA ALA A 330 0.68 2.31 0.99
C ALA A 330 1.08 3.80 0.95
N GLU A 331 2.26 4.12 0.39
CA GLU A 331 2.71 5.51 0.26
C GLU A 331 1.82 6.30 -0.72
N THR A 332 1.45 5.71 -1.87
CA THR A 332 0.65 6.36 -2.91
C THR A 332 -0.79 6.60 -2.45
N ARG A 333 -1.41 5.63 -1.77
CA ARG A 333 -2.74 5.81 -1.16
C ARG A 333 -2.73 6.98 -0.17
N ALA A 334 -1.74 7.01 0.72
CA ALA A 334 -1.59 8.09 1.69
C ALA A 334 -1.43 9.45 1.00
N PHE A 335 -0.58 9.53 -0.03
CA PHE A 335 -0.40 10.74 -0.82
C PHE A 335 -1.71 11.18 -1.50
N ARG A 336 -2.42 10.29 -2.20
CA ARG A 336 -3.67 10.62 -2.90
C ARG A 336 -4.74 11.16 -1.94
N GLU A 337 -4.90 10.54 -0.78
CA GLU A 337 -5.88 10.97 0.23
C GLU A 337 -5.49 12.28 0.92
N ASP A 338 -4.19 12.56 1.10
CA ASP A 338 -3.72 13.64 1.98
C ASP A 338 -3.10 14.85 1.25
N ARG A 339 -2.87 14.78 -0.07
CA ARG A 339 -2.16 15.83 -0.84
C ARG A 339 -2.79 17.22 -0.74
N HIS A 340 -4.10 17.30 -0.56
CA HIS A 340 -4.82 18.57 -0.37
C HIS A 340 -4.91 18.99 1.10
N GLY A 341 -4.50 18.14 2.04
CA GLY A 341 -4.53 18.38 3.47
C GLY A 341 -5.95 18.34 4.06
N HIS A 342 -6.00 18.32 5.39
CA HIS A 342 -7.26 18.15 6.13
C HIS A 342 -7.46 19.20 7.22
N VAL A 343 -8.72 19.46 7.55
CA VAL A 343 -9.17 20.13 8.78
C VAL A 343 -9.89 19.10 9.66
N ALA A 344 -9.31 18.82 10.83
CA ALA A 344 -9.70 17.73 11.69
C ALA A 344 -10.58 18.15 12.87
N ILE A 345 -11.68 17.40 13.06
CA ILE A 345 -12.72 17.63 14.08
C ILE A 345 -12.76 16.45 15.05
N GLY A 346 -12.97 16.69 16.34
CA GLY A 346 -13.20 15.63 17.33
C GLY A 346 -11.93 14.88 17.75
N MET A 347 -10.75 15.40 17.41
CA MET A 347 -9.46 14.76 17.71
C MET A 347 -8.98 15.10 19.12
N ARG A 348 -8.95 14.11 20.01
CA ARG A 348 -8.38 14.22 21.37
C ARG A 348 -6.95 14.74 21.32
N LEU A 349 -6.58 15.64 22.24
CA LEU A 349 -5.28 16.32 22.27
C LEU A 349 -4.08 15.35 22.18
N TRP A 350 -4.10 14.27 22.96
CA TRP A 350 -3.01 13.27 22.97
C TRP A 350 -2.85 12.52 21.64
N LYS A 351 -3.91 12.39 20.83
CA LYS A 351 -3.86 11.75 19.50
C LYS A 351 -3.26 12.65 18.43
N ARG A 352 -3.23 13.98 18.65
CA ARG A 352 -2.89 14.97 17.60
C ARG A 352 -1.50 14.78 17.02
N ALA A 353 -0.50 14.43 17.83
CA ALA A 353 0.86 14.16 17.33
C ALA A 353 0.93 12.92 16.43
N GLY A 354 0.21 11.85 16.78
CA GLY A 354 0.08 10.66 15.94
C GLY A 354 -0.64 10.97 14.63
N LEU A 355 -1.76 11.67 14.70
CA LEU A 355 -2.56 12.08 13.53
C LEU A 355 -1.79 13.04 12.61
N GLN A 356 -0.99 13.95 13.16
CA GLN A 356 -0.13 14.83 12.39
C GLN A 356 0.94 14.04 11.62
N ARG A 357 1.46 12.93 12.17
CA ARG A 357 2.38 12.04 11.45
C ARG A 357 1.67 11.22 10.37
N ALA A 358 0.44 10.78 10.64
CA ALA A 358 -0.34 9.94 9.73
C ALA A 358 -0.89 10.72 8.52
N PHE A 359 -1.42 11.93 8.75
CA PHE A 359 -2.18 12.70 7.74
C PHE A 359 -1.53 14.03 7.35
N GLY A 360 -0.47 14.43 8.05
CA GLY A 360 0.10 15.77 7.93
C GLY A 360 1.39 15.86 7.11
N ARG A 361 1.72 14.82 6.33
CA ARG A 361 2.98 14.69 5.58
C ARG A 361 3.05 15.63 4.37
N GLU A 362 1.95 15.75 3.63
CA GLU A 362 1.88 16.58 2.42
C GLU A 362 1.52 18.03 2.76
N ARG A 363 0.52 18.22 3.63
CA ARG A 363 0.17 19.52 4.23
C ARG A 363 -0.10 19.31 5.70
N ARG A 364 0.35 20.24 6.56
CA ARG A 364 0.13 20.17 8.01
C ARG A 364 -1.36 20.01 8.35
N LEU A 365 -1.68 19.12 9.29
CA LEU A 365 -3.06 18.89 9.75
C LEU A 365 -3.53 20.10 10.59
N VAL A 366 -4.72 20.59 10.31
CA VAL A 366 -5.33 21.67 11.08
C VAL A 366 -6.36 21.08 12.02
N PHE A 367 -6.36 21.47 13.30
CA PHE A 367 -7.37 21.01 14.26
C PHE A 367 -8.36 22.13 14.55
N GLU A 368 -9.65 21.88 14.33
CA GLU A 368 -10.75 22.82 14.60
C GLU A 368 -11.98 22.01 15.03
N ASN A 369 -12.44 22.20 16.27
CA ASN A 369 -13.52 21.40 16.83
C ASN A 369 -14.91 22.01 16.57
N ARG A 370 -15.00 23.29 16.19
CA ARG A 370 -16.28 23.93 15.84
C ARG A 370 -16.62 23.61 14.39
N ALA A 371 -17.64 22.78 14.16
CA ALA A 371 -18.05 22.28 12.85
C ALA A 371 -18.14 23.38 11.76
N ALA A 372 -18.88 24.46 12.04
CA ALA A 372 -19.04 25.57 11.10
C ALA A 372 -17.71 26.25 10.72
N ARG A 373 -16.80 26.43 11.71
CA ARG A 373 -15.46 27.00 11.45
C ARG A 373 -14.56 26.03 10.70
N ALA A 374 -14.65 24.74 11.02
CA ALA A 374 -13.90 23.69 10.33
C ALA A 374 -14.28 23.64 8.85
N LEU A 375 -15.59 23.64 8.55
CA LEU A 375 -16.11 23.65 7.18
C LEU A 375 -15.70 24.91 6.42
N ALA A 376 -15.90 26.10 7.02
CA ALA A 376 -15.50 27.37 6.41
C ALA A 376 -13.99 27.40 6.10
N ARG A 377 -13.16 26.92 7.03
CA ARG A 377 -11.71 26.84 6.84
C ARG A 377 -11.32 25.81 5.78
N ALA A 378 -11.96 24.65 5.78
CA ALA A 378 -11.70 23.59 4.80
C ALA A 378 -11.95 24.11 3.37
N ARG A 379 -13.10 24.75 3.16
CA ARG A 379 -13.45 25.41 1.90
C ARG A 379 -12.46 26.50 1.51
N ALA A 380 -12.16 27.43 2.44
CA ALA A 380 -11.26 28.56 2.16
C ALA A 380 -9.81 28.15 1.84
N SER A 381 -9.38 26.96 2.27
CA SER A 381 -7.99 26.49 2.11
C SER A 381 -7.83 25.29 1.17
N GLY A 382 -8.91 24.90 0.48
CA GLY A 382 -8.95 23.75 -0.44
C GLY A 382 -8.58 22.44 0.25
N ARG A 383 -9.10 22.20 1.46
CA ARG A 383 -8.83 21.01 2.28
C ARG A 383 -10.09 20.16 2.43
N GLY A 384 -9.90 18.87 2.70
CA GLY A 384 -10.98 17.99 3.17
C GLY A 384 -11.24 18.14 4.68
N LEU A 385 -12.37 17.62 5.13
CA LEU A 385 -12.69 17.42 6.54
C LEU A 385 -12.28 16.01 6.98
N LEU A 386 -11.71 15.93 8.18
CA LEU A 386 -11.32 14.67 8.81
C LEU A 386 -11.93 14.58 10.21
N VAL A 387 -12.94 13.76 10.41
CA VAL A 387 -13.68 13.70 11.69
C VAL A 387 -13.40 12.38 12.41
N TRP A 388 -13.22 12.40 13.73
CA TRP A 388 -13.27 11.15 14.49
C TRP A 388 -14.70 10.60 14.44
N ALA A 389 -14.89 9.38 13.96
CA ALA A 389 -16.22 8.87 13.57
C ALA A 389 -17.24 8.98 14.71
N GLY A 390 -16.89 8.53 15.92
CA GLY A 390 -17.76 8.65 17.11
C GLY A 390 -17.94 10.06 17.67
N LYS A 391 -17.45 11.10 16.99
CA LYS A 391 -17.55 12.53 17.36
C LYS A 391 -18.03 13.39 16.19
N GLU A 392 -18.61 12.78 15.16
CA GLU A 392 -19.24 13.51 14.08
C GLU A 392 -20.45 14.31 14.59
N PRO A 393 -20.48 15.64 14.37
CA PRO A 393 -21.66 16.45 14.66
C PRO A 393 -22.81 16.16 13.68
N ASP A 394 -24.04 16.21 14.19
CA ASP A 394 -25.24 16.04 13.37
C ASP A 394 -25.28 17.05 12.21
N GLY A 395 -25.69 16.57 11.03
CA GLY A 395 -25.79 17.38 9.82
C GLY A 395 -24.46 17.74 9.13
N LEU A 396 -23.30 17.43 9.72
CA LEU A 396 -21.99 17.77 9.13
C LEU A 396 -21.82 17.18 7.72
N ALA A 397 -22.22 15.93 7.51
CA ALA A 397 -22.13 15.28 6.20
C ALA A 397 -22.90 16.03 5.11
N GLY A 398 -24.17 16.40 5.37
CA GLY A 398 -24.98 17.15 4.41
C GLY A 398 -24.44 18.56 4.15
N GLN A 399 -23.91 19.23 5.18
CA GLN A 399 -23.28 20.56 5.04
C GLN A 399 -21.99 20.48 4.23
N ALA A 400 -21.18 19.45 4.43
CA ALA A 400 -19.94 19.23 3.69
C ALA A 400 -20.22 18.95 2.21
N ASP A 401 -21.20 18.09 1.92
CA ASP A 401 -21.66 17.78 0.56
C ASP A 401 -22.19 19.03 -0.17
N SER A 402 -23.08 19.78 0.48
CA SER A 402 -23.61 21.06 -0.04
C SER A 402 -22.52 22.10 -0.33
N ALA A 403 -21.38 22.01 0.37
CA ALA A 403 -20.24 22.90 0.20
C ALA A 403 -19.17 22.36 -0.76
N GLY A 404 -19.34 21.15 -1.31
CA GLY A 404 -18.33 20.49 -2.14
C GLY A 404 -17.04 20.15 -1.38
N VAL A 405 -17.11 19.95 -0.05
CA VAL A 405 -15.96 19.67 0.80
C VAL A 405 -15.94 18.17 1.12
N PRO A 406 -14.90 17.42 0.71
CA PRO A 406 -14.80 15.99 1.03
C PRO A 406 -14.76 15.75 2.55
N LEU A 407 -15.53 14.80 3.05
CA LEU A 407 -15.56 14.39 4.46
C LEU A 407 -15.04 12.95 4.59
N ARG A 408 -14.10 12.74 5.51
CA ARG A 408 -13.62 11.40 5.89
C ARG A 408 -13.75 11.17 7.39
N ARG A 409 -14.30 10.02 7.78
CA ARG A 409 -14.40 9.52 9.15
C ARG A 409 -13.19 8.68 9.48
N VAL A 410 -12.59 8.93 10.65
CA VAL A 410 -11.41 8.24 11.16
C VAL A 410 -11.80 7.44 12.39
N GLU A 411 -11.30 6.23 12.46
CA GLU A 411 -11.37 5.39 13.64
C GLU A 411 -10.06 4.58 13.77
N ASP A 412 -9.84 3.96 14.93
CA ASP A 412 -8.74 3.01 15.10
C ASP A 412 -8.95 1.79 14.18
N GLY A 413 -7.88 1.32 13.54
CA GLY A 413 -7.91 0.11 12.70
C GLY A 413 -7.86 -1.20 13.50
N PHE A 414 -7.98 -2.34 12.81
CA PHE A 414 -8.14 -3.65 13.44
C PHE A 414 -6.84 -4.21 14.04
N LEU A 415 -5.68 -3.95 13.42
CA LEU A 415 -4.35 -4.30 13.97
C LEU A 415 -3.74 -3.06 14.63
N ARG A 416 -4.13 -2.79 15.87
CA ARG A 416 -4.00 -1.46 16.48
C ARG A 416 -2.67 -1.22 17.22
N SER A 417 -2.38 -2.03 18.24
CA SER A 417 -1.27 -1.77 19.18
C SER A 417 -0.92 -2.99 20.06
N ARG A 418 0.27 -3.00 20.68
CA ARG A 418 0.50 -3.77 21.93
C ARG A 418 0.09 -2.91 23.12
N GLY A 419 -0.88 -3.38 23.90
CA GLY A 419 -1.54 -2.65 24.98
C GLY A 419 -2.85 -1.95 24.57
N LEU A 420 -3.67 -1.66 25.57
CA LEU A 420 -5.01 -1.05 25.43
C LEU A 420 -4.95 0.42 24.98
N GLY A 421 -6.04 0.89 24.37
CA GLY A 421 -6.24 2.31 24.06
C GLY A 421 -6.26 3.20 25.31
N ALA A 422 -6.72 2.67 26.44
CA ALA A 422 -6.68 3.31 27.76
C ALA A 422 -5.25 3.62 28.25
N ALA A 423 -4.24 2.89 27.74
CA ALA A 423 -2.82 3.13 28.05
C ALA A 423 -2.20 4.29 27.22
N LEU A 424 -3.00 4.98 26.40
CA LEU A 424 -2.56 6.06 25.49
C LEU A 424 -1.47 5.62 24.48
N THR A 425 -1.44 4.33 24.12
CA THR A 425 -0.55 3.81 23.07
C THR A 425 -1.02 4.34 21.70
N PRO A 426 -0.14 4.99 20.91
CA PRO A 426 -0.48 5.45 19.56
C PRO A 426 -0.94 4.30 18.66
N ALA A 427 -2.03 4.48 17.93
CA ALA A 427 -2.51 3.50 16.97
C ALA A 427 -1.53 3.41 15.78
N LEU A 428 -1.15 2.18 15.42
CA LEU A 428 -0.35 1.88 14.24
C LEU A 428 -1.21 1.73 12.98
N SER A 429 -2.51 1.60 13.17
CA SER A 429 -3.52 1.40 12.14
C SER A 429 -4.69 2.36 12.36
N LEU A 430 -5.10 3.04 11.30
CA LEU A 430 -6.23 3.97 11.27
C LEU A 430 -7.08 3.66 10.05
N VAL A 431 -8.39 3.65 10.18
CA VAL A 431 -9.30 3.58 9.03
C VAL A 431 -9.69 4.99 8.60
N THR A 432 -9.92 5.17 7.29
CA THR A 432 -10.44 6.39 6.70
C THR A 432 -11.62 6.05 5.79
N ASP A 433 -12.81 6.47 6.17
CA ASP A 433 -14.05 6.13 5.46
C ASP A 433 -14.75 7.39 4.96
N ASP A 434 -14.99 7.46 3.65
CA ASP A 434 -15.63 8.58 2.97
C ASP A 434 -17.13 8.39 2.73
N LEU A 435 -17.71 7.25 3.14
CA LEU A 435 -19.13 6.93 2.98
C LEU A 435 -19.85 6.86 4.34
N GLY A 436 -19.31 6.05 5.25
CA GLY A 436 -19.92 5.74 6.55
C GLY A 436 -18.83 5.35 7.54
N ILE A 437 -19.05 4.30 8.34
CA ILE A 437 -17.98 3.71 9.17
C ILE A 437 -18.31 2.24 9.43
N TYR A 438 -17.29 1.38 9.49
CA TYR A 438 -17.45 -0.09 9.51
C TYR A 438 -18.38 -0.66 10.59
N TYR A 439 -18.51 0.00 11.74
CA TYR A 439 -19.33 -0.47 12.85
C TYR A 439 -20.79 0.00 12.78
N ASP A 440 -21.15 0.87 11.83
CA ASP A 440 -22.51 1.39 11.66
C ASP A 440 -23.21 0.65 10.51
N PRO A 441 -24.02 -0.39 10.79
CA PRO A 441 -24.73 -1.13 9.75
C PRO A 441 -25.95 -0.39 9.21
N THR A 442 -26.34 0.76 9.77
CA THR A 442 -27.54 1.50 9.36
C THR A 442 -27.40 2.15 7.98
N ARG A 443 -26.16 2.34 7.53
CA ARG A 443 -25.82 2.94 6.23
C ARG A 443 -24.66 2.21 5.58
N ASP A 444 -24.51 2.39 4.28
CA ASP A 444 -23.39 1.86 3.51
C ASP A 444 -22.04 2.48 3.96
N CYS A 445 -20.94 1.73 3.84
CA CYS A 445 -19.61 2.21 4.19
C CYS A 445 -18.53 1.71 3.22
N ARG A 446 -17.36 2.36 3.23
CA ARG A 446 -16.28 2.02 2.31
C ARG A 446 -15.80 0.57 2.48
N LEU A 447 -15.82 0.02 3.70
CA LEU A 447 -15.46 -1.38 3.94
C LEU A 447 -16.44 -2.36 3.26
N GLU A 448 -17.74 -2.10 3.31
CA GLU A 448 -18.74 -2.96 2.64
C GLU A 448 -18.49 -2.99 1.12
N ARG A 449 -18.22 -1.83 0.50
CA ARG A 449 -17.85 -1.74 -0.92
C ARG A 449 -16.56 -2.49 -1.27
N LEU A 450 -15.57 -2.48 -0.38
CA LEU A 450 -14.32 -3.23 -0.58
C LEU A 450 -14.53 -4.74 -0.46
N ILE A 451 -15.43 -5.18 0.44
CA ILE A 451 -15.80 -6.60 0.57
C ILE A 451 -16.54 -7.06 -0.69
N GLU A 452 -17.47 -6.26 -1.20
CA GLU A 452 -18.23 -6.56 -2.43
C GLU A 452 -17.34 -6.63 -3.68
N ALA A 453 -16.38 -5.70 -3.80
CA ALA A 453 -15.47 -5.65 -4.95
C ALA A 453 -14.49 -6.85 -4.98
N GLY A 454 -14.15 -7.41 -3.83
CA GLY A 454 -13.16 -8.46 -3.71
C GLY A 454 -11.71 -7.97 -3.89
N PRO A 455 -10.72 -8.86 -3.67
CA PRO A 455 -9.31 -8.52 -3.82
C PRO A 455 -8.90 -8.39 -5.29
N PRO A 456 -7.90 -7.55 -5.63
CA PRO A 456 -7.25 -7.59 -6.93
C PRO A 456 -6.46 -8.90 -7.12
N ALA A 457 -5.92 -9.12 -8.32
CA ALA A 457 -5.03 -10.26 -8.61
C ALA A 457 -3.90 -10.39 -7.56
N GLY A 458 -3.63 -11.61 -7.11
CA GLY A 458 -2.69 -11.89 -6.00
C GLY A 458 -3.12 -11.40 -4.60
N GLY A 459 -4.19 -10.61 -4.48
CA GLY A 459 -4.63 -9.99 -3.23
C GLY A 459 -5.18 -11.00 -2.21
N ALA A 460 -5.86 -12.06 -2.66
CA ALA A 460 -6.32 -13.16 -1.80
C ALA A 460 -5.14 -13.94 -1.21
N ALA A 461 -4.14 -14.27 -2.04
CA ALA A 461 -2.92 -14.96 -1.60
C ALA A 461 -2.09 -14.10 -0.63
N ARG A 462 -2.05 -12.77 -0.84
CA ARG A 462 -1.46 -11.83 0.13
C ARG A 462 -2.19 -11.86 1.47
N ALA A 463 -3.53 -11.80 1.44
CA ALA A 463 -4.34 -11.87 2.65
C ALA A 463 -4.15 -13.20 3.39
N GLU A 464 -4.11 -14.32 2.69
CA GLU A 464 -3.83 -15.64 3.28
C GLU A 464 -2.49 -15.68 4.04
N ARG A 465 -1.41 -15.16 3.42
CA ARG A 465 -0.10 -15.06 4.09
C ARG A 465 -0.15 -14.17 5.33
N LEU A 466 -0.90 -13.07 5.26
CA LEU A 466 -1.08 -12.16 6.40
C LEU A 466 -1.89 -12.83 7.53
N ILE A 467 -2.97 -13.54 7.21
CA ILE A 467 -3.73 -14.34 8.19
C ILE A 467 -2.81 -15.34 8.87
N ALA A 468 -2.04 -16.11 8.09
CA ALA A 468 -1.09 -17.08 8.64
C ALA A 468 -0.01 -16.43 9.53
N ALA A 469 0.44 -15.23 9.20
CA ALA A 469 1.40 -14.49 10.01
C ALA A 469 0.79 -14.00 11.34
N ILE A 470 -0.41 -13.42 11.29
CA ILE A 470 -1.16 -12.92 12.46
C ILE A 470 -1.48 -14.06 13.43
N THR A 471 -2.05 -15.14 12.90
CA THR A 471 -2.46 -16.30 13.71
C THR A 471 -1.27 -16.99 14.36
N ARG A 472 -0.19 -17.23 13.61
CA ARG A 472 1.04 -17.84 14.16
C ARG A 472 1.70 -17.00 15.23
N ALA A 473 1.67 -15.67 15.09
CA ALA A 473 2.23 -14.76 16.07
C ALA A 473 1.28 -14.47 17.25
N GLY A 474 0.09 -15.09 17.30
CA GLY A 474 -0.89 -14.87 18.36
C GLY A 474 -1.45 -13.45 18.39
N LEU A 475 -1.36 -12.71 17.29
CA LEU A 475 -1.69 -11.28 17.29
C LEU A 475 -3.21 -11.03 17.40
N SER A 476 -3.57 -10.02 18.19
CA SER A 476 -4.93 -9.51 18.38
C SER A 476 -4.95 -7.98 18.32
N LYS A 477 -6.12 -7.36 18.44
CA LYS A 477 -6.23 -5.89 18.49
C LYS A 477 -5.32 -5.24 19.54
N TYR A 478 -5.17 -5.89 20.70
CA TYR A 478 -4.48 -5.34 21.86
C TYR A 478 -3.18 -6.07 22.23
N ASN A 479 -2.93 -7.30 21.75
CA ASN A 479 -1.71 -8.07 22.00
C ASN A 479 -1.26 -8.01 23.47
N LEU A 480 -2.16 -8.41 24.38
CA LEU A 480 -1.95 -8.34 25.83
C LEU A 480 -1.08 -9.52 26.29
N ASP A 481 -0.25 -9.30 27.31
CA ASP A 481 0.42 -10.40 28.00
C ASP A 481 -0.61 -11.02 28.97
N GLY A 482 -0.88 -12.32 28.85
CA GLY A 482 -1.86 -13.04 29.67
C GLY A 482 -1.39 -14.47 29.97
N GLU A 483 -1.81 -15.00 31.13
CA GLU A 483 -1.49 -16.38 31.52
C GLU A 483 -2.10 -17.39 30.56
N THR A 484 -1.37 -18.50 30.36
CA THR A 484 -1.82 -19.70 29.65
C THR A 484 -3.16 -20.19 30.16
N SER A 485 -4.00 -20.63 29.23
CA SER A 485 -5.35 -21.15 29.43
C SER A 485 -5.52 -22.02 30.68
N PRO A 486 -6.50 -21.72 31.55
CA PRO A 486 -6.88 -22.62 32.64
C PRO A 486 -7.41 -23.95 32.09
N ALA A 487 -7.49 -24.98 32.94
CA ALA A 487 -8.14 -26.23 32.58
C ALA A 487 -9.62 -25.98 32.28
N PHE A 488 -10.02 -26.13 31.01
CA PHE A 488 -11.42 -25.93 30.60
C PHE A 488 -12.27 -27.15 30.92
N PRO A 489 -13.56 -26.96 31.31
CA PRO A 489 -14.49 -28.07 31.40
C PRO A 489 -14.57 -28.88 30.08
N PRO A 490 -14.81 -30.20 30.16
CA PRO A 490 -15.02 -31.03 28.98
C PRO A 490 -16.36 -30.70 28.31
N GLY A 491 -16.44 -30.89 26.99
CA GLY A 491 -17.66 -30.63 26.21
C GLY A 491 -17.46 -29.58 25.13
N ARG A 492 -18.54 -29.25 24.40
CA ARG A 492 -18.56 -28.19 23.37
C ARG A 492 -18.45 -26.83 24.04
N ARG A 493 -17.46 -26.04 23.67
CA ARG A 493 -17.11 -24.76 24.32
C ARG A 493 -17.52 -23.56 23.47
N ILE A 494 -18.27 -22.65 24.08
CA ILE A 494 -18.69 -21.39 23.49
C ILE A 494 -18.03 -20.24 24.24
N LEU A 495 -17.22 -19.43 23.54
CA LEU A 495 -16.67 -18.19 24.08
C LEU A 495 -17.62 -17.02 23.86
N VAL A 496 -17.95 -16.32 24.93
CA VAL A 496 -18.77 -15.11 24.93
C VAL A 496 -17.90 -13.92 25.36
N PRO A 497 -17.46 -13.07 24.42
CA PRO A 497 -16.71 -11.88 24.77
C PRO A 497 -17.65 -10.78 25.27
N GLY A 498 -17.43 -10.36 26.51
CA GLY A 498 -17.98 -9.13 27.05
C GLY A 498 -17.53 -7.92 26.23
N GLN A 499 -18.41 -6.94 26.16
CA GLN A 499 -18.23 -5.72 25.39
C GLN A 499 -18.55 -4.50 26.26
N VAL A 500 -18.11 -3.34 25.83
CA VAL A 500 -18.48 -2.06 26.46
C VAL A 500 -19.85 -1.64 25.95
N GLU A 501 -20.86 -1.60 26.82
CA GLU A 501 -22.27 -1.49 26.43
C GLU A 501 -22.64 -0.15 25.76
N ASP A 502 -21.93 0.92 26.07
CA ASP A 502 -22.11 2.24 25.45
C ASP A 502 -21.24 2.45 24.19
N ASP A 503 -20.52 1.42 23.73
CA ASP A 503 -19.72 1.49 22.51
C ASP A 503 -20.58 1.79 21.27
N ALA A 504 -20.04 2.57 20.34
CA ALA A 504 -20.75 2.95 19.12
C ALA A 504 -21.18 1.73 18.28
N SER A 505 -20.37 0.67 18.27
CA SER A 505 -20.68 -0.59 17.60
C SER A 505 -21.88 -1.31 18.22
N ILE A 506 -22.12 -1.18 19.53
CA ILE A 506 -23.32 -1.75 20.17
C ILE A 506 -24.52 -0.87 19.90
N ARG A 507 -24.41 0.43 20.16
CA ARG A 507 -25.51 1.39 20.00
C ARG A 507 -26.10 1.38 18.60
N LEU A 508 -25.27 1.15 17.57
CA LEU A 508 -25.69 1.13 16.17
C LEU A 508 -25.87 -0.29 15.61
N GLY A 509 -25.19 -1.29 16.17
CA GLY A 509 -25.07 -2.61 15.54
C GLY A 509 -25.60 -3.81 16.31
N ALA A 510 -25.91 -3.72 17.61
CA ALA A 510 -26.28 -4.90 18.41
C ALA A 510 -27.77 -5.32 18.25
N GLY A 511 -28.66 -4.40 17.88
CA GLY A 511 -30.08 -4.69 17.70
C GLY A 511 -30.81 -4.97 19.03
N ALA A 512 -31.51 -6.10 19.13
CA ALA A 512 -32.34 -6.44 20.28
C ALA A 512 -31.52 -6.84 21.52
N VAL A 513 -30.47 -7.65 21.34
CA VAL A 513 -29.54 -8.06 22.39
C VAL A 513 -28.43 -7.02 22.44
N ARG A 514 -28.44 -6.16 23.47
CA ARG A 514 -27.53 -4.99 23.56
C ARG A 514 -26.75 -4.88 24.86
N THR A 515 -26.91 -5.84 25.77
CA THR A 515 -26.19 -5.92 27.05
C THR A 515 -25.42 -7.24 27.12
N ASN A 516 -24.34 -7.27 27.91
CA ASN A 516 -23.57 -8.50 28.11
C ASN A 516 -24.40 -9.58 28.82
N LEU A 517 -25.30 -9.16 29.72
CA LEU A 517 -26.20 -10.07 30.42
C LEU A 517 -27.22 -10.70 29.47
N ASP A 518 -27.85 -9.92 28.59
CA ASP A 518 -28.79 -10.46 27.60
C ASP A 518 -28.08 -11.37 26.59
N LEU A 519 -26.82 -11.06 26.24
CA LEU A 519 -25.97 -11.94 25.44
C LEU A 519 -25.79 -13.30 26.12
N LEU A 520 -25.39 -13.32 27.39
CA LEU A 520 -25.22 -14.57 28.16
C LEU A 520 -26.54 -15.35 28.29
N ARG A 521 -27.64 -14.66 28.61
CA ARG A 521 -28.98 -15.27 28.68
C ARG A 521 -29.36 -15.92 27.35
N ARG A 522 -29.13 -15.23 26.24
CA ARG A 522 -29.44 -15.77 24.90
C ARG A 522 -28.57 -16.97 24.55
N VAL A 523 -27.27 -16.93 24.85
CA VAL A 523 -26.35 -18.06 24.60
C VAL A 523 -26.78 -19.28 25.42
N ARG A 524 -27.06 -19.13 26.72
CA ARG A 524 -27.51 -20.25 27.56
C ARG A 524 -28.84 -20.83 27.10
N ALA A 525 -29.78 -19.99 26.67
CA ALA A 525 -31.07 -20.46 26.15
C ALA A 525 -30.94 -21.27 24.85
N GLU A 526 -30.03 -20.89 23.96
CA GLU A 526 -29.83 -21.56 22.65
C GLU A 526 -28.88 -22.76 22.73
N ALA A 527 -28.00 -22.78 23.73
CA ALA A 527 -27.00 -23.83 23.92
C ALA A 527 -26.96 -24.30 25.40
N PRO A 528 -28.05 -24.93 25.89
CA PRO A 528 -28.19 -25.29 27.30
C PRO A 528 -27.08 -26.24 27.80
N GLU A 529 -26.65 -27.18 26.96
CA GLU A 529 -25.64 -28.21 27.28
C GLU A 529 -24.19 -27.78 26.96
N ALA A 530 -23.99 -26.60 26.38
CA ALA A 530 -22.64 -26.15 26.03
C ALA A 530 -21.92 -25.59 27.25
N VAL A 531 -20.58 -25.71 27.24
CA VAL A 531 -19.69 -25.05 28.19
C VAL A 531 -19.53 -23.59 27.76
N ILE A 532 -20.18 -22.68 28.48
CA ILE A 532 -20.14 -21.24 28.23
C ILE A 532 -18.98 -20.62 29.00
N LEU A 533 -18.04 -20.07 28.23
CA LEU A 533 -16.87 -19.35 28.73
C LEU A 533 -17.11 -17.85 28.55
N TYR A 534 -17.35 -17.12 29.63
CA TYR A 534 -17.54 -15.67 29.56
C TYR A 534 -16.22 -14.93 29.79
N LYS A 535 -15.80 -14.11 28.83
CA LYS A 535 -14.62 -13.25 28.98
C LYS A 535 -15.05 -11.78 29.10
N PRO A 536 -15.03 -11.16 30.29
CA PRO A 536 -15.35 -9.75 30.43
C PRO A 536 -14.42 -8.85 29.59
N HIS A 537 -14.90 -7.68 29.17
CA HIS A 537 -14.07 -6.74 28.41
C HIS A 537 -12.98 -6.14 29.32
N PRO A 538 -11.72 -6.00 28.87
CA PRO A 538 -10.64 -5.48 29.72
C PRO A 538 -10.90 -4.07 30.31
N ASP A 539 -11.50 -3.17 29.55
CA ASP A 539 -11.88 -1.84 30.07
C ASP A 539 -13.03 -1.89 31.09
N VAL A 540 -13.86 -2.93 31.07
CA VAL A 540 -14.93 -3.16 32.06
C VAL A 540 -14.33 -3.80 33.32
N GLU A 541 -13.43 -4.76 33.17
CA GLU A 541 -12.65 -5.35 34.28
C GLU A 541 -11.87 -4.28 35.05
N ALA A 542 -11.32 -3.30 34.34
CA ALA A 542 -10.61 -2.17 34.92
C ALA A 542 -11.53 -1.09 35.53
N GLY A 543 -12.86 -1.25 35.48
CA GLY A 543 -13.85 -0.29 35.99
C GLY A 543 -13.91 1.02 35.22
N LEU A 544 -13.42 1.06 33.97
CA LEU A 544 -13.32 2.29 33.17
C LEU A 544 -14.58 2.57 32.35
N ARG A 545 -15.42 1.54 32.11
CA ARG A 545 -16.53 1.57 31.16
C ARG A 545 -17.69 0.70 31.63
N ASP A 546 -18.88 0.99 31.13
CA ASP A 546 -20.11 0.26 31.44
C ASP A 546 -20.14 -1.11 30.71
N GLY A 547 -20.80 -2.09 31.33
CA GLY A 547 -20.90 -3.47 30.83
C GLY A 547 -20.64 -4.56 31.87
N THR A 548 -20.54 -4.21 33.15
CA THR A 548 -20.38 -5.19 34.24
C THR A 548 -21.62 -6.08 34.35
N VAL A 549 -21.41 -7.39 34.34
CA VAL A 549 -22.46 -8.38 34.66
C VAL A 549 -22.33 -8.73 36.14
N PRO A 550 -23.42 -8.74 36.94
CA PRO A 550 -23.39 -9.19 38.32
C PRO A 550 -22.77 -10.60 38.43
N ALA A 551 -21.89 -10.81 39.41
CA ALA A 551 -21.07 -12.01 39.49
C ALA A 551 -21.89 -13.29 39.75
N ASP A 552 -23.01 -13.18 40.45
CA ASP A 552 -24.00 -14.24 40.65
C ASP A 552 -24.72 -14.60 39.35
N GLU A 553 -25.18 -13.61 38.58
CA GLU A 553 -25.80 -13.85 37.26
C GLU A 553 -24.81 -14.43 36.26
N ALA A 554 -23.56 -13.92 36.24
CA ALA A 554 -22.52 -14.43 35.37
C ALA A 554 -22.21 -15.91 35.66
N ARG A 555 -22.10 -16.31 36.93
CA ARG A 555 -21.86 -17.71 37.33
C ARG A 555 -23.08 -18.61 37.12
N ALA A 556 -24.30 -18.06 37.14
CA ALA A 556 -25.51 -18.81 36.84
C ALA A 556 -25.65 -19.12 35.33
N LEU A 557 -25.12 -18.25 34.47
CA LEU A 557 -25.24 -18.38 33.01
C LEU A 557 -24.00 -18.98 32.35
N ALA A 558 -22.79 -18.69 32.86
CA ALA A 558 -21.52 -19.17 32.32
C ALA A 558 -20.89 -20.23 33.24
N ASP A 559 -20.37 -21.29 32.64
CA ASP A 559 -19.67 -22.37 33.35
C ASP A 559 -18.29 -21.92 33.85
N MET A 560 -17.70 -20.90 33.20
CA MET A 560 -16.48 -20.27 33.68
C MET A 560 -16.39 -18.80 33.24
N VAL A 561 -16.00 -17.93 34.18
CA VAL A 561 -15.66 -16.52 33.91
C VAL A 561 -14.14 -16.40 33.83
N LEU A 562 -13.65 -15.85 32.72
CA LEU A 562 -12.25 -15.82 32.35
C LEU A 562 -11.64 -14.44 32.60
N ASP A 563 -11.57 -14.02 33.86
CA ASP A 563 -11.01 -12.72 34.21
C ASP A 563 -9.53 -12.62 33.79
N HIS A 564 -9.15 -11.47 33.23
CA HIS A 564 -7.77 -11.16 32.81
C HIS A 564 -7.13 -12.10 31.76
N ALA A 565 -7.87 -13.06 31.20
CA ALA A 565 -7.36 -13.94 30.15
C ALA A 565 -7.10 -13.19 28.82
N ASP A 566 -6.09 -13.61 28.06
CA ASP A 566 -5.90 -13.11 26.69
C ASP A 566 -6.94 -13.76 25.76
N PRO A 567 -7.90 -12.99 25.21
CA PRO A 567 -8.94 -13.56 24.36
C PRO A 567 -8.37 -14.25 23.11
N ALA A 568 -7.19 -13.87 22.61
CA ALA A 568 -6.57 -14.51 21.46
C ALA A 568 -6.03 -15.91 21.79
N ALA A 569 -5.53 -16.09 23.02
CA ALA A 569 -5.04 -17.37 23.53
C ALA A 569 -6.18 -18.35 23.82
N LEU A 570 -7.42 -17.86 24.00
CA LEU A 570 -8.60 -18.71 24.22
C LEU A 570 -9.12 -19.35 22.91
N LEU A 571 -8.99 -18.67 21.78
CA LEU A 571 -9.59 -19.08 20.50
C LEU A 571 -9.20 -20.50 20.04
N PRO A 572 -7.96 -20.98 20.21
CA PRO A 572 -7.59 -22.37 19.88
C PRO A 572 -8.28 -23.44 20.74
N HIS A 573 -8.94 -23.08 21.84
CA HIS A 573 -9.51 -24.01 22.81
C HIS A 573 -11.04 -24.05 22.82
N VAL A 574 -11.69 -23.29 21.93
CA VAL A 574 -13.15 -23.16 21.86
C VAL A 574 -13.66 -23.58 20.49
N ASP A 575 -14.88 -24.10 20.44
CA ASP A 575 -15.50 -24.57 19.21
C ASP A 575 -16.23 -23.43 18.47
N GLU A 576 -16.74 -22.45 19.23
CA GLU A 576 -17.53 -21.36 18.69
C GLU A 576 -17.38 -20.07 19.52
N VAL A 577 -17.52 -18.92 18.85
CA VAL A 577 -17.62 -17.60 19.49
C VAL A 577 -19.01 -17.03 19.26
N TRP A 578 -19.68 -16.59 20.33
CA TRP A 578 -20.98 -15.90 20.26
C TRP A 578 -20.82 -14.45 20.67
N THR A 579 -21.17 -13.52 19.80
CA THR A 579 -20.90 -12.08 20.01
C THR A 579 -22.05 -11.21 19.52
N MET A 580 -22.20 -10.01 20.09
CA MET A 580 -23.06 -8.97 19.49
C MET A 580 -22.31 -8.33 18.32
N THR A 581 -21.23 -7.60 18.60
CA THR A 581 -20.50 -6.81 17.60
C THR A 581 -18.98 -6.77 17.83
N SER A 582 -18.46 -7.55 18.77
CA SER A 582 -17.04 -7.56 19.14
C SER A 582 -16.12 -7.83 17.95
N LEU A 583 -14.97 -7.17 17.89
CA LEU A 583 -13.93 -7.53 16.90
C LEU A 583 -13.42 -8.97 17.09
N LEU A 584 -13.57 -9.54 18.29
CA LEU A 584 -13.13 -10.91 18.57
C LEU A 584 -13.80 -11.94 17.64
N GLY A 585 -15.03 -11.71 17.21
CA GLY A 585 -15.67 -12.58 16.21
C GLY A 585 -14.92 -12.58 14.87
N PHE A 586 -14.40 -11.43 14.41
CA PHE A 586 -13.54 -11.42 13.22
C PHE A 586 -12.22 -12.15 13.47
N GLU A 587 -11.59 -11.95 14.63
CA GLU A 587 -10.34 -12.64 15.00
C GLU A 587 -10.51 -14.17 15.11
N ALA A 588 -11.70 -14.62 15.49
CA ALA A 588 -12.13 -16.02 15.53
C ALA A 588 -12.26 -16.59 14.11
N LEU A 589 -12.89 -15.86 13.19
CA LEU A 589 -12.95 -16.24 11.76
C LEU A 589 -11.55 -16.41 11.17
N LEU A 590 -10.62 -15.51 11.46
CA LEU A 590 -9.23 -15.61 10.98
C LEU A 590 -8.51 -16.88 11.47
N ARG A 591 -8.97 -17.48 12.57
CA ARG A 591 -8.42 -18.71 13.18
C ARG A 591 -9.25 -19.96 12.85
N GLY A 592 -10.27 -19.83 11.99
CA GLY A 592 -11.15 -20.94 11.61
C GLY A 592 -12.13 -21.38 12.70
N VAL A 593 -12.39 -20.53 13.70
CA VAL A 593 -13.39 -20.80 14.75
C VAL A 593 -14.77 -20.36 14.25
N ALA A 594 -15.81 -21.16 14.49
CA ALA A 594 -17.17 -20.81 14.11
C ALA A 594 -17.66 -19.58 14.89
N VAL A 595 -18.49 -18.74 14.25
CA VAL A 595 -18.96 -17.49 14.86
C VAL A 595 -20.46 -17.31 14.68
N SER A 596 -21.16 -17.11 15.80
CA SER A 596 -22.56 -16.70 15.85
C SER A 596 -22.67 -15.21 16.21
N CYS A 597 -23.43 -14.45 15.43
CA CYS A 597 -23.62 -13.01 15.60
C CYS A 597 -25.06 -12.66 15.96
N LEU A 598 -25.27 -12.02 17.12
CA LEU A 598 -26.57 -11.50 17.54
C LEU A 598 -26.79 -10.03 17.11
N GLY A 599 -25.70 -9.32 16.78
CA GLY A 599 -25.73 -8.02 16.11
C GLY A 599 -25.25 -8.12 14.65
N ALA A 600 -24.99 -6.97 14.04
CA ALA A 600 -24.51 -6.82 12.67
C ALA A 600 -23.12 -6.14 12.60
N PRO A 601 -22.06 -6.72 13.17
CA PRO A 601 -20.69 -6.23 12.97
C PRO A 601 -20.32 -6.27 11.48
N PHE A 602 -19.22 -5.60 11.09
CA PHE A 602 -18.83 -5.48 9.67
C PHE A 602 -18.66 -6.82 8.94
N TYR A 603 -18.36 -7.90 9.68
CA TYR A 603 -18.11 -9.24 9.14
C TYR A 603 -19.35 -10.16 9.14
N ALA A 604 -20.49 -9.71 9.65
CA ALA A 604 -21.78 -10.44 9.61
C ALA A 604 -22.55 -10.17 8.31
N GLY A 605 -23.41 -11.10 7.89
CA GLY A 605 -24.25 -10.98 6.69
C GLY A 605 -23.60 -11.42 5.38
N TRP A 606 -22.34 -11.87 5.43
CA TRP A 606 -21.56 -12.26 4.25
C TRP A 606 -21.50 -13.78 4.02
N GLY A 607 -22.17 -14.58 4.86
CA GLY A 607 -22.16 -16.05 4.78
C GLY A 607 -20.96 -16.73 5.45
N LEU A 608 -20.14 -15.98 6.20
CA LEU A 608 -19.02 -16.51 6.99
C LEU A 608 -19.39 -16.71 8.48
N THR A 609 -20.57 -16.26 8.89
CA THR A 609 -21.08 -16.29 10.28
C THR A 609 -22.48 -16.89 10.30
N ARG A 610 -22.87 -17.44 11.46
CA ARG A 610 -24.28 -17.73 11.76
C ARG A 610 -24.93 -16.45 12.30
N ASP A 611 -25.64 -15.74 11.44
CA ASP A 611 -26.29 -14.48 11.80
C ASP A 611 -27.66 -14.74 12.46
N LEU A 612 -27.73 -14.55 13.77
CA LEU A 612 -28.94 -14.71 14.58
C LEU A 612 -29.70 -13.39 14.77
N GLY A 613 -28.99 -12.27 14.63
CA GLY A 613 -29.57 -10.93 14.55
C GLY A 613 -29.88 -10.49 13.12
N PRO A 614 -30.64 -9.40 12.95
CA PRO A 614 -30.87 -8.81 11.64
C PRO A 614 -29.56 -8.27 11.06
N VAL A 615 -29.29 -8.58 9.79
CA VAL A 615 -28.15 -8.05 9.03
C VAL A 615 -28.64 -7.15 7.89
N PRO A 616 -27.84 -6.16 7.42
CA PRO A 616 -28.25 -5.30 6.33
C PRO A 616 -28.55 -6.07 5.05
N ALA A 617 -29.75 -5.87 4.47
CA ALA A 617 -30.19 -6.54 3.25
C ALA A 617 -29.31 -6.27 2.01
N ARG A 618 -28.45 -5.25 2.06
CA ARG A 618 -27.47 -4.93 1.01
C ARG A 618 -26.25 -5.86 1.00
N ARG A 619 -25.93 -6.55 2.11
CA ARG A 619 -24.80 -7.49 2.20
C ARG A 619 -25.13 -8.81 1.49
N ARG A 620 -25.12 -8.77 0.15
CA ARG A 620 -25.52 -9.90 -0.71
C ARG A 620 -24.34 -10.72 -1.22
N ALA A 621 -23.14 -10.14 -1.26
CA ALA A 621 -21.95 -10.86 -1.68
C ALA A 621 -21.62 -12.02 -0.72
N ARG A 622 -20.84 -12.98 -1.22
CA ARG A 622 -20.38 -14.16 -0.47
C ARG A 622 -18.85 -14.25 -0.58
N PRO A 623 -18.10 -13.33 0.04
CA PRO A 623 -16.64 -13.33 0.02
C PRO A 623 -16.09 -14.58 0.71
N THR A 624 -14.93 -15.05 0.24
CA THR A 624 -14.11 -15.97 1.03
C THR A 624 -13.52 -15.26 2.25
N LEU A 625 -13.03 -16.02 3.23
CA LEU A 625 -12.33 -15.45 4.39
C LEU A 625 -11.14 -14.56 3.97
N GLN A 626 -10.39 -14.98 2.95
CA GLN A 626 -9.26 -14.22 2.40
C GLN A 626 -9.71 -12.91 1.76
N ALA A 627 -10.85 -12.89 1.06
CA ALA A 627 -11.42 -11.68 0.49
C ALA A 627 -11.90 -10.70 1.58
N LEU A 628 -12.59 -11.20 2.62
CA LEU A 628 -12.98 -10.38 3.78
C LEU A 628 -11.74 -9.83 4.49
N ALA A 629 -10.71 -10.66 4.72
CA ALA A 629 -9.48 -10.24 5.36
C ALA A 629 -8.68 -9.24 4.51
N HIS A 630 -8.67 -9.39 3.18
CA HIS A 630 -8.07 -8.41 2.29
C HIS A 630 -8.73 -7.04 2.46
N ALA A 631 -10.07 -6.99 2.40
CA ALA A 631 -10.81 -5.75 2.58
C ALA A 631 -10.53 -5.14 3.97
N ALA A 632 -10.66 -5.93 5.03
CA ALA A 632 -10.56 -5.48 6.41
C ALA A 632 -9.13 -5.14 6.86
N LEU A 633 -8.11 -5.89 6.44
CA LEU A 633 -6.74 -5.75 6.96
C LEU A 633 -5.74 -5.13 5.97
N ILE A 634 -6.08 -5.01 4.68
CA ILE A 634 -5.14 -4.50 3.67
C ILE A 634 -5.71 -3.25 3.01
N ALA A 635 -6.90 -3.34 2.43
CA ALA A 635 -7.45 -2.28 1.59
C ALA A 635 -8.09 -1.13 2.39
N TYR A 636 -8.80 -1.44 3.47
CA TYR A 636 -9.55 -0.45 4.25
C TYR A 636 -8.67 0.36 5.22
N PRO A 637 -7.89 -0.26 6.13
CA PRO A 637 -7.03 0.47 7.06
C PRO A 637 -5.78 1.01 6.36
N ARG A 638 -5.25 2.10 6.92
CA ARG A 638 -3.93 2.64 6.64
C ARG A 638 -3.00 2.33 7.81
N TYR A 639 -1.76 2.01 7.51
CA TYR A 639 -0.76 1.67 8.51
C TYR A 639 0.40 2.64 8.48
N ILE A 640 0.93 2.95 9.66
CA ILE A 640 2.13 3.77 9.84
C ILE A 640 3.19 2.93 10.55
N ASP A 641 4.35 2.77 9.93
CA ASP A 641 5.47 2.09 10.57
C ASP A 641 5.97 2.98 11.72
N PRO A 642 5.92 2.51 12.97
CA PRO A 642 6.27 3.35 14.09
C PRO A 642 7.76 3.66 14.18
N VAL A 643 8.61 2.89 13.48
CA VAL A 643 10.06 3.11 13.43
C VAL A 643 10.41 4.22 12.44
N THR A 644 9.96 4.12 11.19
CA THR A 644 10.29 5.09 10.14
C THR A 644 9.31 6.25 10.04
N GLY A 645 8.13 6.14 10.66
CA GLY A 645 7.03 7.09 10.54
C GLY A 645 6.37 7.13 9.15
N ARG A 646 6.69 6.17 8.27
CA ARG A 646 6.16 6.09 6.90
C ARG A 646 4.81 5.37 6.85
N PRO A 647 3.93 5.72 5.90
CA PRO A 647 2.91 4.78 5.45
C PRO A 647 3.55 3.46 5.08
N CYS A 648 2.94 2.34 5.48
CA CYS A 648 3.52 1.01 5.26
C CYS A 648 2.44 -0.05 5.00
N PRO A 649 2.83 -1.23 4.51
CA PRO A 649 1.96 -2.40 4.42
C PRO A 649 1.54 -2.95 5.79
N ALA A 650 0.39 -3.63 5.85
CA ALA A 650 -0.11 -4.29 7.06
C ALA A 650 0.90 -5.29 7.65
N GLU A 651 1.63 -5.98 6.78
CA GLU A 651 2.66 -6.96 7.10
C GLU A 651 3.80 -6.36 7.92
N VAL A 652 4.14 -5.08 7.69
CA VAL A 652 5.16 -4.39 8.49
C VAL A 652 4.66 -4.23 9.91
N VAL A 653 3.43 -3.74 10.09
CA VAL A 653 2.84 -3.55 11.42
C VAL A 653 2.67 -4.88 12.16
N ALA A 654 2.21 -5.93 11.48
CA ALA A 654 2.11 -7.27 12.07
C ALA A 654 3.47 -7.75 12.62
N GLU A 655 4.55 -7.60 11.84
CA GLU A 655 5.91 -7.95 12.29
C GLU A 655 6.39 -7.09 13.47
N ARG A 656 6.11 -5.78 13.46
CA ARG A 656 6.47 -4.88 14.59
C ARG A 656 5.74 -5.26 15.87
N LEU A 657 4.45 -5.61 15.77
CA LEU A 657 3.65 -6.08 16.91
C LEU A 657 4.19 -7.41 17.44
N ALA A 658 4.47 -8.38 16.56
CA ALA A 658 5.03 -9.67 16.94
C ALA A 658 6.39 -9.55 17.63
N THR A 659 7.30 -8.74 17.10
CA THR A 659 8.67 -8.58 17.63
C THR A 659 8.79 -7.62 18.82
N GLY A 660 7.74 -6.88 19.15
CA GLY A 660 7.75 -5.89 20.24
C GLY A 660 8.63 -4.66 19.96
N ARG A 661 9.12 -4.47 18.72
CA ARG A 661 9.92 -3.32 18.28
C ARG A 661 9.05 -2.08 18.08
N LEU A 662 8.47 -1.58 19.17
CA LEU A 662 7.64 -0.38 19.20
C LEU A 662 8.34 0.75 19.96
N PRO A 663 8.30 2.00 19.46
CA PRO A 663 8.72 3.16 20.25
C PRO A 663 7.89 3.25 21.53
N ARG A 664 8.56 3.33 22.68
CA ARG A 664 7.88 3.51 23.97
C ARG A 664 7.14 4.85 23.99
N GLY A 665 5.95 4.88 24.59
CA GLY A 665 5.18 6.12 24.78
C GLY A 665 6.02 7.19 25.51
N GLY A 666 5.96 8.43 25.03
CA GLY A 666 6.63 9.57 25.65
C GLY A 666 6.23 9.73 27.14
N PRO A 667 7.10 10.30 27.99
CA PRO A 667 6.87 10.40 29.43
C PRO A 667 5.56 11.10 29.79
N LEU A 668 5.14 12.10 28.99
CA LEU A 668 3.86 12.81 29.16
C LEU A 668 2.63 11.91 28.96
N ASN A 669 2.62 11.05 27.94
CA ASN A 669 1.49 10.13 27.71
C ASN A 669 1.44 9.05 28.79
N ARG A 670 2.60 8.60 29.29
CA ARG A 670 2.65 7.68 30.43
C ARG A 670 2.14 8.35 31.72
N GLY A 671 2.51 9.60 31.96
CA GLY A 671 2.00 10.39 33.09
C GLY A 671 0.48 10.58 33.00
N LEU A 672 -0.04 10.98 31.84
CA LEU A 672 -1.48 11.16 31.60
C LEU A 672 -2.26 9.85 31.69
N SER A 673 -1.71 8.74 31.20
CA SER A 673 -2.35 7.42 31.31
C SER A 673 -2.41 6.95 32.77
N LYS A 674 -1.33 7.15 33.54
CA LYS A 674 -1.33 6.90 34.98
C LYS A 674 -2.33 7.79 35.71
N LEU A 675 -2.40 9.08 35.37
CA LEU A 675 -3.39 10.01 35.94
C LEU A 675 -4.82 9.60 35.58
N GLN A 676 -5.07 9.17 34.34
CA GLN A 676 -6.37 8.63 33.92
C GLN A 676 -6.74 7.37 34.70
N GLY A 677 -5.80 6.44 34.90
CA GLY A 677 -6.03 5.24 35.71
C GLY A 677 -6.28 5.57 37.20
N LEU A 678 -5.51 6.51 37.76
CA LEU A 678 -5.66 6.97 39.16
C LEU A 678 -6.95 7.77 39.40
N LEU A 679 -7.41 8.54 38.42
CA LEU A 679 -8.65 9.30 38.51
C LEU A 679 -9.87 8.49 38.08
N ALA A 680 -9.70 7.37 37.38
CA ALA A 680 -10.80 6.48 37.02
C ALA A 680 -11.41 5.79 38.24
N SER A 681 -10.60 5.43 39.24
CA SER A 681 -11.11 4.96 40.55
C SER A 681 -11.84 6.06 41.36
N GLN A 682 -11.73 7.32 40.91
CA GLN A 682 -12.37 8.49 41.50
C GLN A 682 -13.49 9.07 40.61
N ALA A 683 -13.91 8.33 39.57
CA ALA A 683 -14.96 8.79 38.64
C ALA A 683 -16.32 9.04 39.34
N TRP A 684 -16.53 8.49 40.53
CA TRP A 684 -17.71 8.75 41.37
C TRP A 684 -17.78 10.16 41.96
N LEU A 685 -16.66 10.90 42.01
CA LEU A 685 -16.62 12.30 42.49
C LEU A 685 -17.09 13.32 41.43
N TRP A 686 -17.26 12.89 40.18
CA TRP A 686 -17.58 13.75 39.03
C TRP A 686 -18.73 13.19 38.17
N ARG A 687 -19.51 12.23 38.69
CA ARG A 687 -20.78 11.76 38.12
C ARG A 687 -21.95 12.54 38.70
#